data_AF-A0A0F9MXC9-F1
#
_entry.id   AF-A0A0F9MXC9-F1
#
_cell.length_a   1.000
_cell.length_b   1.000
_cell.length_c   1.000
_cell.angle_alpha   90.00
_cell.angle_beta   90.00
_cell.angle_gamma   90.00
#
_symmetry.space_group_name_H-M   'P 1'
#
loop_
_entity.id
_entity.type
_entity.pdbx_description
1 polymer ?
#
loop_
_entity_poly.entity_id
_entity_poly.type
_entity_poly.pdbx_seq_one_letter_code
_entity_poly.pdbx_strand_id
1 'polypeptide(L)'
;MKELLTNYNVSDTAIKIFREGLGKFPLTLSDIRKNNVKISIDKITQSIEELIEKKLALRVKPQHSDILPHYLFLPPFSAIIKVFSDLSNNTGDLTSKPDKSNTSINAFQDNLFQDIEEISQDLIEKISAQADNNQSTEILIEVEKNVKKFVQVMLTDVNEIISKLKTTAILNEIDINRVIRGVKEKMNESESIISNMFTQFNEIVNDMGPTNIMPQVESFKTFIRKLGESIDNRSKEIVQKPTSFPIEKIQSLEKSLYNILTDYLKVNQISTEKFWPINNLEEIKEIVSLLLKKSEKNLTIIIPTIEDFLPLTEFDLDYSEESKIKQPTKLEKPQVPKSKISIKKQKKKEIEDQITLIAKKVKNLKGFELSHDVAEILSTISEINPESVVIENLQGWLNRLLVIRKILDQNTQYLLLEDIEKWKVEFVKIKKPEKKQPDTSSLKEEALEDKEQSNTSKGLKIKIISTEPHNDKHVQAFNTKDIEYLQRKKNKAIIIDGDNSYLVFGVSEKIKKEPYFEITGFITSFKPIIEQAQPTILKIIDEAKPPREIQINQGFNQIIENINEYSGRKIAKKLKNLLNVAFEKDGISLNILEFKLLIGKLDKIYYSLEDDMKGYVLEELKKLNKEFSTLDLEYPPEFRPPQFGEETSEDSEDKIPIEVNEIEPLDPEKVTSLFDLLLEKIDELNGVEIGEQIEKFIEVILKLQGYSQIINWKNKLRDIDSHLETPLKEKIRQDFLVWKNGIINPIMTENTSEKEKFHDSTSP
;
A
#
# COMPACT_ATOMS: atom_id res chain seq x y z
N MET A 1 -43.09 13.23 -2.60
CA MET A 1 -42.67 13.73 -1.26
C MET A 1 -43.64 13.38 -0.14
N LYS A 2 -44.94 13.68 -0.23
CA LYS A 2 -45.90 13.25 0.82
C LYS A 2 -45.87 11.73 1.04
N GLU A 3 -46.03 10.95 -0.03
CA GLU A 3 -45.97 9.49 -0.02
C GLU A 3 -44.65 8.93 0.55
N LEU A 4 -43.51 9.51 0.15
CA LEU A 4 -42.20 9.20 0.72
C LEU A 4 -42.16 9.38 2.25
N LEU A 5 -42.66 10.51 2.75
CA LEU A 5 -42.66 10.79 4.18
C LEU A 5 -43.69 9.96 4.96
N THR A 6 -44.83 9.62 4.34
CA THR A 6 -45.80 8.68 4.89
C THR A 6 -45.17 7.29 5.03
N ASN A 7 -44.44 6.81 4.02
CA ASN A 7 -43.69 5.55 4.09
C ASN A 7 -42.55 5.58 5.11
N TYR A 8 -42.07 6.78 5.47
CA TYR A 8 -41.10 6.99 6.54
C TYR A 8 -41.74 7.12 7.95
N ASN A 9 -43.05 6.84 8.06
CA ASN A 9 -43.86 6.96 9.27
C ASN A 9 -43.83 8.37 9.87
N VAL A 10 -44.00 9.40 9.03
CA VAL A 10 -44.17 10.80 9.46
C VAL A 10 -45.65 11.18 9.44
N SER A 11 -46.15 11.78 10.50
CA SER A 11 -47.56 12.18 10.65
C SER A 11 -47.98 13.24 9.64
N ASP A 12 -49.25 13.26 9.21
CA ASP A 12 -49.76 14.26 8.25
C ASP A 12 -49.56 15.71 8.73
N THR A 13 -49.60 15.93 10.04
CA THR A 13 -49.38 17.26 10.64
C THR A 13 -47.92 17.67 10.52
N ALA A 14 -46.99 16.75 10.81
CA ALA A 14 -45.56 16.95 10.62
C ALA A 14 -45.18 17.11 9.13
N ILE A 15 -45.75 16.32 8.23
CA ILE A 15 -45.53 16.46 6.78
C ILE A 15 -45.93 17.86 6.30
N LYS A 16 -47.06 18.38 6.79
CA LYS A 16 -47.51 19.72 6.43
C LYS A 16 -46.53 20.79 6.91
N ILE A 17 -46.12 20.74 8.18
CA ILE A 17 -45.13 21.67 8.76
C ILE A 17 -43.80 21.59 8.01
N PHE A 18 -43.32 20.37 7.75
CA PHE A 18 -42.09 20.11 7.02
C PHE A 18 -42.12 20.73 5.63
N ARG A 19 -43.18 20.52 4.85
CA ARG A 19 -43.31 21.11 3.51
C ARG A 19 -43.33 22.64 3.52
N GLU A 20 -43.94 23.23 4.55
CA GLU A 20 -44.00 24.68 4.68
C GLU A 20 -42.68 25.29 5.15
N GLY A 21 -41.86 24.53 5.88
CA GLY A 21 -40.54 24.96 6.35
C GLY A 21 -39.38 24.61 5.43
N LEU A 22 -39.53 23.60 4.56
CA LEU A 22 -38.47 23.14 3.67
C LEU A 22 -38.04 24.25 2.71
N GLY A 23 -36.72 24.52 2.69
CA GLY A 23 -36.13 25.58 1.87
C GLY A 23 -36.31 26.99 2.43
N LYS A 24 -36.91 27.17 3.62
CA LYS A 24 -36.96 28.46 4.31
C LYS A 24 -35.81 28.60 5.30
N PHE A 25 -35.46 29.85 5.61
CA PHE A 25 -34.58 30.17 6.72
C PHE A 25 -35.10 29.55 8.03
N PRO A 26 -34.22 29.29 9.02
CA PRO A 26 -34.62 28.72 10.30
C PRO A 26 -35.84 29.47 10.87
N LEU A 27 -36.92 28.73 11.13
CA LEU A 27 -38.19 29.30 11.56
C LEU A 27 -38.33 29.22 13.07
N THR A 28 -38.86 30.26 13.71
CA THR A 28 -39.27 30.16 15.11
C THR A 28 -40.59 29.40 15.24
N LEU A 29 -40.95 28.97 16.45
CA LEU A 29 -42.26 28.36 16.72
C LEU A 29 -43.42 29.30 16.33
N SER A 30 -43.24 30.61 16.52
CA SER A 30 -44.20 31.64 16.14
C SER A 30 -44.41 31.72 14.63
N ASP A 31 -43.32 31.61 13.84
CA ASP A 31 -43.39 31.63 12.38
C ASP A 31 -44.10 30.39 11.83
N ILE A 32 -43.83 29.23 12.40
CA ILE A 32 -44.50 27.97 12.05
C ILE A 32 -45.99 28.05 12.39
N ARG A 33 -46.33 28.64 13.55
CA ARG A 33 -47.73 28.84 13.98
C ARG A 33 -48.48 29.82 13.07
N LYS A 34 -47.83 30.88 12.58
CA LYS A 34 -48.46 31.87 11.69
C LYS A 34 -49.02 31.24 10.40
N ASN A 35 -48.36 30.21 9.88
CA ASN A 35 -48.83 29.46 8.70
C ASN A 35 -49.79 28.31 9.05
N ASN A 36 -49.93 27.97 10.34
CA ASN A 36 -50.70 26.84 10.83
C ASN A 36 -51.72 27.22 11.92
N VAL A 37 -52.42 28.35 11.75
CA VAL A 37 -53.31 28.95 12.76
C VAL A 37 -54.39 28.00 13.30
N LYS A 38 -54.81 26.99 12.51
CA LYS A 38 -55.83 26.00 12.89
C LYS A 38 -55.29 24.85 13.76
N ILE A 39 -53.97 24.73 13.95
CA ILE A 39 -53.32 23.65 14.69
C ILE A 39 -52.94 24.17 16.07
N SER A 40 -53.26 23.42 17.14
CA SER A 40 -52.88 23.80 18.51
C SER A 40 -51.37 23.83 18.67
N ILE A 41 -50.87 24.69 19.56
CA ILE A 41 -49.43 24.90 19.72
C ILE A 41 -48.71 23.63 20.23
N ASP A 42 -49.37 22.84 21.08
CA ASP A 42 -48.85 21.57 21.57
C ASP A 42 -48.67 20.57 20.43
N LYS A 43 -49.64 20.53 19.50
CA LYS A 43 -49.59 19.63 18.34
C LYS A 43 -48.56 20.06 17.30
N ILE A 44 -48.33 21.37 17.13
CA ILE A 44 -47.22 21.91 16.34
C ILE A 44 -45.88 21.49 16.98
N THR A 45 -45.75 21.66 18.29
CA THR A 45 -44.52 21.32 19.01
C THR A 45 -44.20 19.83 18.92
N GLN A 46 -45.19 18.97 19.14
CA GLN A 46 -45.06 17.52 18.97
C GLN A 46 -44.62 17.13 17.55
N SER A 47 -45.21 17.79 16.53
CA SER A 47 -44.86 17.52 15.13
C SER A 47 -43.45 17.97 14.75
N ILE A 48 -42.92 19.03 15.38
CA ILE A 48 -41.54 19.47 15.17
C ILE A 48 -40.55 18.49 15.82
N GLU A 49 -40.82 18.04 17.04
CA GLU A 49 -39.97 17.05 17.71
C GLU A 49 -39.95 15.72 16.94
N GLU A 50 -41.09 15.29 16.38
CA GLU A 50 -41.16 14.14 15.46
C GLU A 50 -40.23 14.31 14.24
N LEU A 51 -40.20 15.49 13.62
CA LEU A 51 -39.33 15.77 12.48
C LEU A 51 -37.85 15.80 12.88
N ILE A 52 -37.52 16.26 14.08
CA ILE A 52 -36.15 16.24 14.60
C ILE A 52 -35.68 14.80 14.82
N GLU A 53 -36.49 13.96 15.47
CA GLU A 53 -36.20 12.55 15.70
C GLU A 53 -35.93 11.80 14.38
N LYS A 54 -36.71 12.13 13.34
CA LYS A 54 -36.60 11.56 11.99
C LYS A 54 -35.44 12.15 11.15
N LYS A 55 -34.65 13.06 11.71
CA LYS A 55 -33.57 13.80 11.04
C LYS A 55 -34.04 14.62 9.83
N LEU A 56 -35.27 15.12 9.91
CA LEU A 56 -35.91 15.98 8.91
C LEU A 56 -35.94 17.45 9.34
N ALA A 57 -35.65 17.74 10.61
CA ALA A 57 -35.45 19.09 11.11
C ALA A 57 -34.30 19.14 12.12
N LEU A 58 -33.69 20.31 12.27
CA LEU A 58 -32.66 20.60 13.26
C LEU A 58 -33.12 21.78 14.13
N ARG A 59 -33.00 21.61 15.44
CA ARG A 59 -33.17 22.70 16.41
C ARG A 59 -31.87 23.47 16.54
N VAL A 60 -31.89 24.74 16.14
CA VAL A 60 -30.75 25.65 16.22
C VAL A 60 -30.94 26.56 17.43
N LYS A 61 -29.97 26.54 18.35
CA LYS A 61 -29.88 27.49 19.46
C LYS A 61 -28.95 28.64 19.05
N PRO A 62 -29.41 29.89 18.94
CA PRO A 62 -28.55 31.02 18.63
C PRO A 62 -27.51 31.23 19.75
N GLN A 63 -26.28 31.60 19.37
CA GLN A 63 -25.13 31.69 20.31
C GLN A 63 -25.18 32.91 21.26
N HIS A 64 -25.99 33.93 20.97
CA HIS A 64 -25.90 35.22 21.66
C HIS A 64 -27.24 35.83 22.11
N SER A 65 -28.29 35.03 22.34
CA SER A 65 -29.52 35.60 22.89
C SER A 65 -30.42 34.59 23.59
N ASP A 66 -31.22 35.09 24.53
CA ASP A 66 -32.34 34.38 25.18
C ASP A 66 -33.52 34.10 24.21
N ILE A 67 -33.29 34.20 22.89
CA ILE A 67 -34.34 34.13 21.89
C ILE A 67 -34.79 32.68 21.68
N LEU A 68 -36.09 32.56 21.39
CA LEU A 68 -36.80 31.32 21.12
C LEU A 68 -36.02 30.39 20.16
N PRO A 69 -36.08 29.06 20.38
CA PRO A 69 -35.43 28.07 19.52
C PRO A 69 -35.90 28.20 18.06
N HIS A 70 -34.96 28.09 17.13
CA HIS A 70 -35.23 28.09 15.70
C HIS A 70 -35.16 26.66 15.15
N TYR A 71 -35.93 26.39 14.10
CA TYR A 71 -36.04 25.08 13.48
C TYR A 71 -35.71 25.17 11.99
N LEU A 72 -34.66 24.46 11.57
CA LEU A 72 -34.25 24.35 10.19
C LEU A 72 -34.74 23.01 9.62
N PHE A 73 -35.53 23.04 8.54
CA PHE A 73 -36.05 21.83 7.91
C PHE A 73 -35.08 21.36 6.81
N LEU A 74 -34.63 20.12 6.93
CA LEU A 74 -33.64 19.51 6.05
C LEU A 74 -34.32 18.80 4.88
N PRO A 75 -33.68 18.68 3.71
CA PRO A 75 -34.21 17.82 2.65
C PRO A 75 -34.37 16.36 3.14
N PRO A 76 -35.36 15.60 2.63
CA PRO A 76 -35.76 14.33 3.22
C PRO A 76 -34.84 13.16 2.86
N PHE A 77 -33.53 13.37 2.86
CA PHE A 77 -32.53 12.36 2.51
C PHE A 77 -32.60 11.12 3.40
N SER A 78 -32.87 11.29 4.70
CA SER A 78 -33.05 10.17 5.63
C SER A 78 -34.22 9.27 5.22
N ALA A 79 -35.32 9.85 4.73
CA ALA A 79 -36.47 9.12 4.22
C ALA A 79 -36.17 8.40 2.90
N ILE A 80 -35.43 9.05 1.99
CA ILE A 80 -35.03 8.48 0.70
C ILE A 80 -34.11 7.27 0.91
N ILE A 81 -33.07 7.42 1.74
CA ILE A 81 -32.11 6.35 2.03
C ILE A 81 -32.82 5.13 2.64
N LYS A 82 -33.75 5.34 3.58
CA LYS A 82 -34.47 4.23 4.20
C LYS A 82 -35.37 3.47 3.21
N VAL A 83 -36.08 4.19 2.34
CA VAL A 83 -36.90 3.54 1.30
C VAL A 83 -36.03 2.71 0.36
N PHE A 84 -34.83 3.20 0.01
CA PHE A 84 -33.89 2.41 -0.80
C PHE A 84 -33.31 1.21 -0.05
N SER A 85 -32.99 1.32 1.24
CA SER A 85 -32.51 0.19 2.03
C SER A 85 -33.59 -0.88 2.22
N ASP A 86 -34.85 -0.47 2.38
CA ASP A 86 -35.98 -1.39 2.54
C ASP A 86 -36.30 -2.10 1.20
N LEU A 87 -36.05 -1.43 0.07
CA LEU A 87 -36.17 -2.04 -1.26
C LEU A 87 -35.01 -2.99 -1.58
N SER A 88 -33.77 -2.64 -1.20
CA SER A 88 -32.60 -3.48 -1.44
C SER A 88 -32.59 -4.75 -0.59
N ASN A 89 -33.13 -4.69 0.62
CA ASN A 89 -33.19 -5.85 1.52
C ASN A 89 -34.31 -6.83 1.14
N ASN A 90 -35.21 -6.46 0.24
CA ASN A 90 -36.32 -7.29 -0.23
C ASN A 90 -36.06 -7.96 -1.60
N THR A 91 -34.96 -7.64 -2.27
CA THR A 91 -34.59 -8.27 -3.55
C THR A 91 -33.62 -9.43 -3.30
N GLY A 92 -34.17 -10.56 -2.90
CA GLY A 92 -33.46 -11.83 -2.80
C GLY A 92 -33.07 -12.36 -4.18
N ASP A 93 -31.78 -12.73 -4.27
CA ASP A 93 -31.13 -13.70 -5.15
C ASP A 93 -31.39 -13.60 -6.67
N LEU A 94 -30.33 -13.33 -7.44
CA LEU A 94 -30.09 -13.86 -8.80
C LEU A 94 -28.71 -13.38 -9.29
N THR A 95 -27.72 -14.27 -9.21
CA THR A 95 -26.33 -14.07 -9.64
C THR A 95 -26.11 -14.55 -11.09
N SER A 96 -25.34 -13.81 -11.90
CA SER A 96 -24.06 -14.28 -12.48
C SER A 96 -23.42 -13.34 -13.54
N LYS A 97 -22.17 -12.95 -13.22
CA LYS A 97 -20.97 -12.53 -14.00
C LYS A 97 -21.03 -11.40 -15.08
N PRO A 98 -20.22 -10.33 -14.90
CA PRO A 98 -19.76 -9.46 -15.98
C PRO A 98 -18.24 -9.54 -16.21
N ASP A 99 -17.83 -9.37 -17.48
CA ASP A 99 -16.45 -9.15 -17.91
C ASP A 99 -16.38 -7.97 -18.91
N LYS A 100 -15.27 -7.23 -18.88
CA LYS A 100 -14.74 -6.25 -19.88
C LYS A 100 -15.38 -4.86 -20.14
N SER A 101 -16.53 -4.47 -19.57
CA SER A 101 -17.05 -3.09 -19.73
C SER A 101 -16.60 -2.08 -18.66
N ASN A 102 -16.06 -2.55 -17.53
CA ASN A 102 -15.76 -1.71 -16.36
C ASN A 102 -14.50 -0.83 -16.50
N THR A 103 -13.59 -1.13 -17.43
CA THR A 103 -12.30 -0.42 -17.52
C THR A 103 -12.40 0.98 -18.15
N SER A 104 -13.30 1.19 -19.12
CA SER A 104 -13.43 2.50 -19.79
C SER A 104 -14.19 3.53 -18.95
N ILE A 105 -15.10 3.07 -18.09
CA ILE A 105 -15.95 3.95 -17.29
C ILE A 105 -15.23 4.36 -15.98
N ASN A 106 -14.36 3.50 -15.44
CA ASN A 106 -13.48 3.87 -14.31
C ASN A 106 -12.50 4.97 -14.73
N ALA A 107 -11.85 4.83 -15.89
CA ALA A 107 -10.95 5.85 -16.42
C ALA A 107 -11.64 7.21 -16.65
N PHE A 108 -12.91 7.21 -17.07
CA PHE A 108 -13.69 8.45 -17.22
C PHE A 108 -14.05 9.10 -15.88
N GLN A 109 -14.37 8.31 -14.84
CA GLN A 109 -14.60 8.86 -13.50
C GLN A 109 -13.31 9.42 -12.90
N ASP A 110 -12.22 8.66 -12.96
CA ASP A 110 -10.96 9.03 -12.32
C ASP A 110 -10.40 10.33 -12.93
N ASN A 111 -10.52 10.50 -14.25
CA ASN A 111 -10.13 11.74 -14.94
C ASN A 111 -11.01 12.93 -14.56
N LEU A 112 -12.32 12.73 -14.39
CA LEU A 112 -13.25 13.79 -14.00
C LEU A 112 -13.02 14.25 -12.54
N PHE A 113 -12.66 13.34 -11.63
CA PHE A 113 -12.28 13.69 -10.26
C PHE A 113 -11.02 14.52 -10.20
N GLN A 114 -10.02 14.11 -10.97
CA GLN A 114 -8.72 14.74 -10.95
C GLN A 114 -8.77 16.16 -11.51
N ASP A 115 -9.47 16.37 -12.62
CA ASP A 115 -9.72 17.70 -13.18
C ASP A 115 -10.34 18.63 -12.13
N ILE A 116 -11.33 18.11 -11.42
CA ILE A 116 -12.13 18.91 -10.52
C ILE A 116 -11.39 19.24 -9.20
N GLU A 117 -10.55 18.33 -8.71
CA GLU A 117 -9.72 18.55 -7.53
C GLU A 117 -8.63 19.59 -7.79
N GLU A 118 -7.97 19.52 -8.94
CA GLU A 118 -6.92 20.47 -9.36
C GLU A 118 -7.45 21.90 -9.53
N ILE A 119 -8.66 22.04 -10.07
CA ILE A 119 -9.34 23.33 -10.26
C ILE A 119 -9.78 23.95 -8.92
N SER A 120 -10.17 23.10 -7.96
CA SER A 120 -10.46 23.57 -6.61
C SER A 120 -9.19 24.10 -5.94
N GLN A 121 -8.05 23.44 -6.16
CA GLN A 121 -6.78 23.76 -5.51
C GLN A 121 -6.20 25.12 -5.96
N ASP A 122 -6.39 25.45 -7.23
CA ASP A 122 -5.83 26.65 -7.85
C ASP A 122 -6.64 27.92 -7.55
N LEU A 123 -7.98 27.78 -7.44
CA LEU A 123 -8.84 28.87 -6.98
C LEU A 123 -8.43 29.35 -5.58
N ILE A 124 -8.00 28.43 -4.72
CA ILE A 124 -7.55 28.68 -3.35
C ILE A 124 -6.23 29.43 -3.30
N GLU A 125 -5.28 29.03 -4.14
CA GLU A 125 -3.93 29.59 -4.14
C GLU A 125 -3.97 31.06 -4.60
N LYS A 126 -4.79 31.36 -5.61
CA LYS A 126 -5.04 32.73 -6.09
C LYS A 126 -5.78 33.62 -5.11
N ILE A 127 -6.72 33.02 -4.38
CA ILE A 127 -7.46 33.67 -3.30
C ILE A 127 -6.51 34.01 -2.13
N SER A 128 -5.61 33.08 -1.78
CA SER A 128 -4.70 33.22 -0.65
C SER A 128 -3.53 34.18 -0.90
N ALA A 129 -3.07 34.32 -2.15
CA ALA A 129 -1.91 35.15 -2.51
C ALA A 129 -2.16 36.67 -2.51
N GLN A 130 -3.41 37.14 -2.39
CA GLN A 130 -3.76 38.57 -2.39
C GLN A 130 -4.28 39.08 -1.05
N ALA A 131 -4.30 38.24 -0.02
CA ALA A 131 -4.87 38.54 1.29
C ALA A 131 -3.80 39.05 2.28
N ASP A 132 -3.25 40.26 2.05
CA ASP A 132 -2.36 40.93 3.02
C ASP A 132 -3.13 41.55 4.21
N ASN A 133 -4.42 41.23 4.37
CA ASN A 133 -5.26 41.76 5.44
C ASN A 133 -6.01 40.62 6.15
N ASN A 134 -5.76 40.47 7.46
CA ASN A 134 -6.17 39.32 8.28
C ASN A 134 -7.69 39.05 8.33
N GLN A 135 -8.53 40.01 7.93
CA GLN A 135 -9.99 39.83 7.81
C GLN A 135 -10.41 39.26 6.45
N SER A 136 -9.68 39.56 5.38
CA SER A 136 -9.95 39.04 4.04
C SER A 136 -9.65 37.54 3.96
N THR A 137 -8.62 37.07 4.68
CA THR A 137 -8.25 35.65 4.76
C THR A 137 -9.35 34.74 5.31
N GLU A 138 -10.10 35.14 6.35
CA GLU A 138 -11.16 34.27 6.91
C GLU A 138 -12.35 34.10 5.96
N ILE A 139 -12.77 35.18 5.29
CA ILE A 139 -13.89 35.13 4.35
C ILE A 139 -13.49 34.34 3.10
N LEU A 140 -12.25 34.50 2.65
CA LEU A 140 -11.67 33.78 1.53
C LEU A 140 -11.52 32.27 1.81
N ILE A 141 -11.10 31.90 3.03
CA ILE A 141 -11.07 30.49 3.49
C ILE A 141 -12.48 29.88 3.51
N GLU A 142 -13.50 30.64 3.92
CA GLU A 142 -14.88 30.14 3.94
C GLU A 142 -15.48 30.04 2.52
N VAL A 143 -15.15 30.97 1.61
CA VAL A 143 -15.50 30.88 0.18
C VAL A 143 -14.83 29.66 -0.46
N GLU A 144 -13.53 29.46 -0.21
CA GLU A 144 -12.79 28.26 -0.61
C GLU A 144 -13.51 26.98 -0.16
N LYS A 145 -13.86 26.92 1.13
CA LYS A 145 -14.49 25.74 1.73
C LYS A 145 -15.84 25.43 1.12
N ASN A 146 -16.59 26.47 0.74
CA ASN A 146 -17.90 26.33 0.11
C ASN A 146 -17.79 25.97 -1.38
N VAL A 147 -16.80 26.49 -2.11
CA VAL A 147 -16.51 26.06 -3.48
C VAL A 147 -16.06 24.59 -3.50
N LYS A 148 -15.15 24.18 -2.60
CA LYS A 148 -14.73 22.76 -2.48
C LYS A 148 -15.91 21.80 -2.26
N LYS A 149 -16.77 22.12 -1.28
CA LYS A 149 -17.96 21.31 -0.99
C LYS A 149 -18.90 21.22 -2.19
N PHE A 150 -19.12 22.34 -2.85
CA PHE A 150 -20.00 22.42 -4.00
C PHE A 150 -19.50 21.60 -5.18
N VAL A 151 -18.21 21.73 -5.46
CA VAL A 151 -17.49 20.99 -6.49
C VAL A 151 -17.53 19.47 -6.21
N GLN A 152 -17.33 19.08 -4.96
CA GLN A 152 -17.43 17.68 -4.51
C GLN A 152 -18.85 17.10 -4.64
N VAL A 153 -19.89 17.91 -4.42
CA VAL A 153 -21.29 17.52 -4.63
C VAL A 153 -21.56 17.28 -6.11
N MET A 154 -21.12 18.20 -6.98
CA MET A 154 -21.22 18.03 -8.44
C MET A 154 -20.56 16.74 -8.93
N LEU A 155 -19.35 16.47 -8.44
CA LEU A 155 -18.62 15.24 -8.73
C LEU A 155 -19.40 14.00 -8.34
N THR A 156 -19.96 14.01 -7.14
CA THR A 156 -20.74 12.89 -6.61
C THR A 156 -21.97 12.61 -7.49
N ASP A 157 -22.66 13.66 -7.92
CA ASP A 157 -23.84 13.56 -8.78
C ASP A 157 -23.48 13.01 -10.17
N VAL A 158 -22.43 13.53 -10.79
CA VAL A 158 -21.96 13.03 -12.09
C VAL A 158 -21.50 11.58 -11.99
N ASN A 159 -20.83 11.22 -10.89
CA ASN A 159 -20.43 9.85 -10.63
C ASN A 159 -21.57 8.86 -10.47
N GLU A 160 -22.63 9.29 -9.80
CA GLU A 160 -23.80 8.47 -9.59
C GLU A 160 -24.49 8.19 -10.93
N ILE A 161 -24.56 9.21 -11.79
CA ILE A 161 -25.08 9.08 -13.15
C ILE A 161 -24.23 8.11 -13.97
N ILE A 162 -22.90 8.21 -13.90
CA ILE A 162 -21.96 7.30 -14.59
C ILE A 162 -22.05 5.87 -14.05
N SER A 163 -22.16 5.70 -12.73
CA SER A 163 -22.21 4.37 -12.10
C SER A 163 -23.49 3.60 -12.43
N LYS A 164 -24.61 4.31 -12.61
CA LYS A 164 -25.87 3.73 -13.11
C LYS A 164 -25.75 3.20 -14.55
N LEU A 165 -24.78 3.69 -15.33
CA LEU A 165 -24.51 3.16 -16.68
C LEU A 165 -23.67 1.88 -16.64
N LYS A 166 -22.79 1.72 -15.64
CA LYS A 166 -21.98 0.50 -15.50
C LYS A 166 -22.82 -0.75 -15.27
N THR A 167 -23.99 -0.60 -14.65
CA THR A 167 -24.88 -1.71 -14.32
C THR A 167 -25.78 -2.14 -15.49
N THR A 168 -25.81 -1.38 -16.58
CA THR A 168 -26.59 -1.71 -17.78
C THR A 168 -25.68 -2.31 -18.87
N ALA A 169 -25.88 -3.59 -19.17
CA ALA A 169 -24.97 -4.38 -20.02
C ALA A 169 -24.96 -3.98 -21.52
N ILE A 170 -25.94 -3.20 -21.99
CA ILE A 170 -26.03 -2.70 -23.36
C ILE A 170 -26.48 -1.24 -23.28
N LEU A 171 -25.58 -0.31 -23.60
CA LEU A 171 -25.88 1.12 -23.65
C LEU A 171 -26.36 1.49 -25.06
N ASN A 172 -27.59 2.00 -25.16
CA ASN A 172 -28.08 2.57 -26.42
C ASN A 172 -27.92 4.10 -26.43
N GLU A 173 -28.12 4.73 -27.60
CA GLU A 173 -28.00 6.17 -27.81
C GLU A 173 -28.91 7.00 -26.90
N ILE A 174 -30.05 6.44 -26.48
CA ILE A 174 -31.01 7.10 -25.59
C ILE A 174 -30.44 7.21 -24.17
N ASP A 175 -29.76 6.17 -23.69
CA ASP A 175 -29.12 6.13 -22.38
C ASP A 175 -27.98 7.14 -22.29
N ILE A 176 -27.16 7.23 -23.35
CA ILE A 176 -26.06 8.20 -23.45
C ILE A 176 -26.60 9.64 -23.51
N ASN A 177 -27.62 9.91 -24.33
CA ASN A 177 -28.24 11.25 -24.41
C ASN A 177 -28.91 11.68 -23.11
N ARG A 178 -29.48 10.74 -22.35
CA ARG A 178 -30.07 11.02 -21.03
C ARG A 178 -29.01 11.46 -20.03
N VAL A 179 -27.83 10.84 -20.08
CA VAL A 179 -26.67 11.18 -19.23
C VAL A 179 -26.10 12.53 -19.61
N ILE A 180 -25.88 12.78 -20.90
CA ILE A 180 -25.38 14.07 -21.40
C ILE A 180 -26.31 15.21 -20.95
N ARG A 181 -27.63 15.00 -21.04
CA ARG A 181 -28.60 15.98 -20.56
C ARG A 181 -28.53 16.17 -19.04
N GLY A 182 -28.44 15.07 -18.28
CA GLY A 182 -28.32 15.15 -16.82
C GLY A 182 -27.05 15.88 -16.35
N VAL A 183 -25.92 15.64 -17.03
CA VAL A 183 -24.66 16.34 -16.76
C VAL A 183 -24.78 17.83 -17.11
N LYS A 184 -25.34 18.18 -18.27
CA LYS A 184 -25.56 19.59 -18.66
C LYS A 184 -26.49 20.33 -17.71
N GLU A 185 -27.59 19.70 -17.29
CA GLU A 185 -28.53 20.28 -16.34
C GLU A 185 -27.82 20.59 -15.02
N LYS A 186 -27.01 19.65 -14.52
CA LYS A 186 -26.21 19.84 -13.30
C LYS A 186 -25.15 20.93 -13.44
N MET A 187 -24.46 21.01 -14.57
CA MET A 187 -23.49 22.07 -14.82
C MET A 187 -24.13 23.45 -14.90
N ASN A 188 -25.30 23.58 -15.54
CA ASN A 188 -26.03 24.85 -15.64
C ASN A 188 -26.60 25.27 -14.28
N GLU A 189 -27.14 24.33 -13.50
CA GLU A 189 -27.51 24.56 -12.10
C GLU A 189 -26.31 25.07 -11.31
N SER A 190 -25.15 24.49 -11.56
CA SER A 190 -23.95 24.84 -10.85
C SER A 190 -23.37 26.20 -11.22
N GLU A 191 -23.38 26.56 -12.50
CA GLU A 191 -23.03 27.89 -12.99
C GLU A 191 -23.92 28.97 -12.35
N SER A 192 -25.22 28.69 -12.19
CA SER A 192 -26.16 29.59 -11.53
C SER A 192 -25.85 29.76 -10.04
N ILE A 193 -25.57 28.67 -9.32
CA ILE A 193 -25.24 28.71 -7.89
C ILE A 193 -23.94 29.48 -7.64
N ILE A 194 -22.91 29.20 -8.45
CA ILE A 194 -21.63 29.91 -8.41
C ILE A 194 -21.83 31.40 -8.68
N SER A 195 -22.58 31.75 -9.74
CA SER A 195 -22.84 33.14 -10.10
C SER A 195 -23.55 33.87 -8.97
N ASN A 196 -24.52 33.23 -8.32
CA ASN A 196 -25.21 33.81 -7.18
C ASN A 196 -24.31 33.95 -5.95
N MET A 197 -23.46 32.96 -5.66
CA MET A 197 -22.46 33.04 -4.59
C MET A 197 -21.48 34.18 -4.80
N PHE A 198 -20.96 34.35 -6.02
CA PHE A 198 -20.01 35.43 -6.33
C PHE A 198 -20.70 36.79 -6.42
N THR A 199 -21.96 36.87 -6.83
CA THR A 199 -22.74 38.13 -6.72
C THR A 199 -22.94 38.52 -5.27
N GLN A 200 -23.34 37.59 -4.40
CA GLN A 200 -23.47 37.84 -2.96
C GLN A 200 -22.13 38.20 -2.32
N PHE A 201 -21.05 37.54 -2.74
CA PHE A 201 -19.70 37.86 -2.29
C PHE A 201 -19.25 39.24 -2.77
N ASN A 202 -19.55 39.62 -4.01
CA ASN A 202 -19.29 40.98 -4.53
C ASN A 202 -20.08 42.04 -3.77
N GLU A 203 -21.33 41.77 -3.41
CA GLU A 203 -22.13 42.68 -2.56
C GLU A 203 -21.46 42.86 -1.19
N ILE A 204 -21.03 41.76 -0.57
CA ILE A 204 -20.33 41.76 0.73
C ILE A 204 -18.97 42.48 0.63
N VAL A 205 -18.22 42.31 -0.45
CA VAL A 205 -16.90 42.95 -0.61
C VAL A 205 -17.00 44.41 -1.06
N ASN A 206 -17.99 44.77 -1.88
CA ASN A 206 -18.25 46.17 -2.24
C ASN A 206 -18.60 47.03 -1.01
N ASP A 207 -19.22 46.43 0.00
CA ASP A 207 -19.46 47.07 1.31
C ASP A 207 -18.18 47.22 2.17
N MET A 208 -17.11 46.46 1.87
CA MET A 208 -15.83 46.50 2.59
C MET A 208 -14.74 47.34 1.90
N GLY A 209 -15.02 47.91 0.73
CA GLY A 209 -14.11 48.77 -0.05
C GLY A 209 -13.70 48.14 -1.40
N PRO A 210 -13.25 48.95 -2.37
CA PRO A 210 -13.09 48.52 -3.76
C PRO A 210 -11.82 47.67 -3.93
N THR A 211 -11.91 46.37 -3.67
CA THR A 211 -10.91 45.40 -4.12
C THR A 211 -11.36 44.75 -5.43
N ASN A 212 -10.40 44.65 -6.36
CA ASN A 212 -10.58 44.31 -7.77
C ASN A 212 -10.76 42.79 -7.94
N ILE A 213 -11.87 42.22 -7.43
CA ILE A 213 -12.18 40.77 -7.45
C ILE A 213 -12.85 40.35 -8.77
N MET A 214 -13.36 41.32 -9.53
CA MET A 214 -14.10 41.08 -10.77
C MET A 214 -13.35 40.25 -11.85
N PRO A 215 -12.01 40.37 -12.01
CA PRO A 215 -11.25 39.51 -12.93
C PRO A 215 -11.27 38.02 -12.54
N GLN A 216 -11.36 37.68 -11.25
CA GLN A 216 -11.36 36.30 -10.76
C GLN A 216 -12.72 35.64 -10.99
N VAL A 217 -13.80 36.39 -10.78
CA VAL A 217 -15.17 35.95 -11.08
C VAL A 217 -15.33 35.66 -12.57
N GLU A 218 -14.81 36.54 -13.43
CA GLU A 218 -14.88 36.35 -14.88
C GLU A 218 -13.96 35.23 -15.37
N SER A 219 -12.80 35.01 -14.73
CA SER A 219 -11.95 33.85 -15.00
C SER A 219 -12.67 32.54 -14.67
N PHE A 220 -13.37 32.48 -13.53
CA PHE A 220 -14.09 31.28 -13.12
C PHE A 220 -15.34 31.01 -13.96
N LYS A 221 -16.11 32.04 -14.34
CA LYS A 221 -17.22 31.91 -15.31
C LYS A 221 -16.72 31.42 -16.67
N THR A 222 -15.61 31.98 -17.16
CA THR A 222 -15.00 31.55 -18.42
C THR A 222 -14.57 30.10 -18.36
N PHE A 223 -14.06 29.65 -17.21
CA PHE A 223 -13.73 28.26 -16.96
C PHE A 223 -14.96 27.33 -17.02
N ILE A 224 -16.03 27.63 -16.26
CA ILE A 224 -17.26 26.81 -16.25
C ILE A 224 -17.88 26.72 -17.65
N ARG A 225 -17.91 27.84 -18.39
CA ARG A 225 -18.40 27.88 -19.77
C ARG A 225 -17.58 27.00 -20.71
N LYS A 226 -16.25 27.07 -20.64
CA LYS A 226 -15.35 26.23 -21.46
C LYS A 226 -15.50 24.74 -21.14
N LEU A 227 -15.67 24.39 -19.85
CA LEU A 227 -15.91 23.02 -19.43
C LEU A 227 -17.25 22.48 -19.98
N GLY A 228 -18.31 23.28 -19.87
CA GLY A 228 -19.63 22.94 -20.43
C GLY A 228 -19.61 22.79 -21.95
N GLU A 229 -18.91 23.67 -22.67
CA GLU A 229 -18.73 23.60 -24.12
C GLU A 229 -17.91 22.37 -24.56
N SER A 230 -16.86 22.03 -23.81
CA SER A 230 -16.04 20.83 -24.07
C SER A 230 -16.85 19.54 -23.94
N ILE A 231 -17.63 19.41 -22.85
CA ILE A 231 -18.50 18.27 -22.60
C ILE A 231 -19.58 18.19 -23.70
N ASP A 232 -20.19 19.32 -24.07
CA ASP A 232 -21.19 19.36 -25.13
C ASP A 232 -20.64 18.91 -26.48
N ASN A 233 -19.50 19.45 -26.91
CA ASN A 233 -18.91 19.12 -28.21
C ASN A 233 -18.52 17.64 -28.31
N ARG A 234 -17.91 17.08 -27.26
CA ARG A 234 -17.51 15.67 -27.21
C ARG A 234 -18.71 14.73 -27.14
N SER A 235 -19.75 15.13 -26.41
CA SER A 235 -21.01 14.40 -26.37
C SER A 235 -21.67 14.31 -27.75
N LYS A 236 -21.62 15.39 -28.54
CA LYS A 236 -22.12 15.44 -29.92
C LYS A 236 -21.29 14.58 -30.87
N GLU A 237 -19.97 14.52 -30.68
CA GLU A 237 -19.08 13.67 -31.46
C GLU A 237 -19.32 12.17 -31.22
N ILE A 238 -19.69 11.78 -29.99
CA ILE A 238 -20.05 10.41 -29.62
C ILE A 238 -21.39 10.00 -30.26
N VAL A 239 -22.35 10.92 -30.30
CA VAL A 239 -23.72 10.65 -30.75
C VAL A 239 -23.86 10.66 -32.29
N GLN A 240 -23.00 11.38 -33.03
CA GLN A 240 -23.26 11.63 -34.45
C GLN A 240 -22.85 10.55 -35.47
N LYS A 241 -22.14 9.46 -35.12
CA LYS A 241 -21.90 8.37 -36.09
C LYS A 241 -21.93 6.96 -35.48
N PRO A 242 -23.01 6.19 -35.70
CA PRO A 242 -23.05 4.78 -35.37
C PRO A 242 -22.39 4.00 -36.50
N THR A 243 -21.10 3.65 -36.32
CA THR A 243 -20.48 2.38 -36.78
C THR A 243 -18.97 2.46 -36.60
N SER A 244 -18.48 1.81 -35.54
CA SER A 244 -17.06 1.54 -35.19
C SER A 244 -16.16 2.74 -34.85
N PHE A 245 -15.48 2.64 -33.69
CA PHE A 245 -14.60 3.64 -33.10
C PHE A 245 -13.15 3.53 -33.63
N PRO A 246 -12.57 4.58 -34.27
CA PRO A 246 -11.14 4.63 -34.59
C PRO A 246 -10.32 5.29 -33.47
N ILE A 247 -9.16 4.70 -33.15
CA ILE A 247 -8.17 5.11 -32.13
C ILE A 247 -7.70 6.57 -32.29
N GLU A 248 -7.72 7.10 -33.50
CA GLU A 248 -7.28 8.46 -33.85
C GLU A 248 -8.12 9.58 -33.19
N LYS A 249 -9.36 9.29 -32.79
CA LYS A 249 -10.22 10.26 -32.08
C LYS A 249 -9.93 10.36 -30.58
N ILE A 250 -9.32 9.33 -29.99
CA ILE A 250 -8.84 9.37 -28.60
C ILE A 250 -7.63 10.30 -28.50
N GLN A 251 -6.74 10.26 -29.49
CA GLN A 251 -5.57 11.15 -29.58
C GLN A 251 -5.94 12.64 -29.77
N SER A 252 -7.06 12.93 -30.44
CA SER A 252 -7.57 14.31 -30.54
C SER A 252 -8.16 14.80 -29.21
N LEU A 253 -8.71 13.89 -28.40
CA LEU A 253 -9.24 14.17 -27.06
C LEU A 253 -8.12 14.53 -26.08
N GLU A 254 -7.03 13.74 -26.10
CA GLU A 254 -5.81 13.97 -25.33
C GLU A 254 -5.15 15.30 -25.71
N LYS A 255 -5.01 15.58 -27.01
CA LYS A 255 -4.39 16.83 -27.49
C LYS A 255 -5.18 18.07 -27.08
N SER A 256 -6.51 18.00 -27.06
CA SER A 256 -7.35 19.09 -26.57
C SER A 256 -7.32 19.25 -25.05
N LEU A 257 -7.23 18.16 -24.28
CA LEU A 257 -7.06 18.21 -22.82
C LEU A 257 -5.69 18.81 -22.46
N TYR A 258 -4.63 18.39 -23.17
CA TYR A 258 -3.30 18.95 -23.03
C TYR A 258 -3.27 20.45 -23.30
N ASN A 259 -3.96 20.93 -24.34
CA ASN A 259 -4.04 22.37 -24.64
C ASN A 259 -4.83 23.14 -23.57
N ILE A 260 -5.92 22.57 -23.03
CA ILE A 260 -6.72 23.19 -21.96
C ILE A 260 -5.92 23.28 -20.66
N LEU A 261 -5.20 22.22 -20.29
CA LEU A 261 -4.28 22.18 -19.14
C LEU A 261 -3.14 23.19 -19.33
N THR A 262 -2.55 23.25 -20.52
CA THR A 262 -1.46 24.20 -20.84
C THR A 262 -1.95 25.66 -20.75
N ASP A 263 -3.15 25.96 -21.25
CA ASP A 263 -3.73 27.30 -21.18
C ASP A 263 -4.16 27.67 -19.76
N TYR A 264 -4.65 26.71 -18.98
CA TYR A 264 -4.99 26.88 -17.56
C TYR A 264 -3.72 27.19 -16.73
N LEU A 265 -2.66 26.40 -16.92
CA LEU A 265 -1.36 26.61 -16.28
C LEU A 265 -0.75 27.98 -16.63
N LYS A 266 -0.90 28.44 -17.87
CA LYS A 266 -0.49 29.80 -18.30
C LYS A 266 -1.31 30.92 -17.64
N VAL A 267 -2.61 30.73 -17.44
CA VAL A 267 -3.52 31.73 -16.85
C VAL A 267 -3.40 31.80 -15.33
N ASN A 268 -2.92 30.72 -14.71
CA ASN A 268 -2.99 30.59 -13.26
C ASN A 268 -1.72 30.86 -12.47
N GLN A 269 -0.58 31.08 -13.13
CA GLN A 269 0.71 31.28 -12.45
C GLN A 269 1.05 30.17 -11.43
N ILE A 270 0.34 29.02 -11.46
CA ILE A 270 0.91 27.75 -11.00
C ILE A 270 2.19 27.67 -11.80
N SER A 271 3.29 27.81 -11.10
CA SER A 271 4.57 27.71 -11.77
C SER A 271 4.63 26.30 -12.32
N THR A 272 4.42 26.16 -13.63
CA THR A 272 4.73 24.94 -14.37
C THR A 272 6.19 24.56 -14.16
N GLU A 273 7.01 25.50 -13.69
CA GLU A 273 8.35 25.20 -13.17
C GLU A 273 8.34 24.25 -11.96
N LYS A 274 7.20 23.89 -11.35
CA LYS A 274 7.10 22.83 -10.32
C LYS A 274 6.64 21.49 -10.87
N PHE A 275 6.12 21.46 -12.10
CA PHE A 275 5.67 20.27 -12.80
C PHE A 275 6.44 20.11 -14.09
N TRP A 276 7.41 19.22 -14.08
CA TRP A 276 8.16 18.92 -15.27
C TRP A 276 7.45 17.78 -16.01
N PRO A 277 6.98 18.00 -17.25
CA PRO A 277 6.40 16.92 -18.02
C PRO A 277 7.50 15.90 -18.31
N ILE A 278 7.17 14.62 -18.18
CA ILE A 278 8.03 13.52 -18.62
C ILE A 278 7.46 13.01 -19.92
N ASN A 279 8.26 13.13 -20.97
CA ASN A 279 7.84 12.78 -22.31
C ASN A 279 8.70 11.68 -22.93
N ASN A 280 9.83 11.34 -22.29
CA ASN A 280 10.75 10.34 -22.80
C ASN A 280 11.49 9.59 -21.67
N LEU A 281 12.13 8.49 -22.07
CA LEU A 281 12.82 7.57 -21.19
C LEU A 281 14.11 8.15 -20.59
N GLU A 282 14.84 8.95 -21.35
CA GLU A 282 16.13 9.50 -20.93
C GLU A 282 15.96 10.53 -19.80
N GLU A 283 14.87 11.32 -19.83
CA GLU A 283 14.48 12.20 -18.73
C GLU A 283 14.30 11.41 -17.43
N ILE A 284 13.63 10.25 -17.48
CA ILE A 284 13.42 9.40 -16.29
C ILE A 284 14.75 8.91 -15.74
N LYS A 285 15.66 8.42 -16.60
CA LYS A 285 17.00 7.99 -16.18
C LYS A 285 17.76 9.14 -15.51
N GLU A 286 17.74 10.34 -16.10
CA GLU A 286 18.38 11.53 -15.53
C GLU A 286 17.82 11.87 -14.14
N ILE A 287 16.50 11.78 -13.97
CA ILE A 287 15.85 12.05 -12.69
C ILE A 287 16.19 10.99 -11.65
N VAL A 288 16.20 9.71 -12.03
CA VAL A 288 16.66 8.62 -11.15
C VAL A 288 18.09 8.90 -10.70
N SER A 289 19.01 9.20 -11.62
CA SER A 289 20.39 9.57 -11.31
C SER A 289 20.48 10.75 -10.33
N LEU A 290 19.65 11.78 -10.54
CA LEU A 290 19.60 12.96 -9.69
C LEU A 290 19.07 12.65 -8.29
N LEU A 291 18.02 11.83 -8.19
CA LEU A 291 17.44 11.42 -6.90
C LEU A 291 18.35 10.48 -6.13
N LEU A 292 19.03 9.55 -6.80
CA LEU A 292 20.08 8.72 -6.19
C LEU A 292 21.19 9.58 -5.54
N LYS A 293 21.57 10.69 -6.17
CA LYS A 293 22.59 11.62 -5.66
C LYS A 293 22.08 12.52 -4.53
N LYS A 294 20.79 12.82 -4.48
CA LYS A 294 20.19 13.78 -3.53
C LYS A 294 19.50 13.14 -2.34
N SER A 295 18.97 11.93 -2.47
CA SER A 295 18.25 11.28 -1.39
C SER A 295 19.18 10.82 -0.28
N GLU A 296 18.79 11.11 0.96
CA GLU A 296 19.58 10.83 2.16
C GLU A 296 19.12 9.57 2.88
N LYS A 297 17.82 9.20 2.80
CA LYS A 297 17.26 8.13 3.65
C LYS A 297 16.60 7.02 2.85
N ASN A 298 15.61 7.35 2.02
CA ASN A 298 14.82 6.37 1.29
C ASN A 298 14.55 6.83 -0.14
N LEU A 299 14.70 5.91 -1.07
CA LEU A 299 14.29 6.09 -2.47
C LEU A 299 13.47 4.87 -2.90
N THR A 300 12.23 5.10 -3.33
CA THR A 300 11.37 4.06 -3.89
C THR A 300 11.23 4.27 -5.38
N ILE A 301 11.57 3.28 -6.18
CA ILE A 301 11.51 3.28 -7.64
C ILE A 301 10.57 2.15 -8.07
N ILE A 302 9.51 2.49 -8.79
CA ILE A 302 8.50 1.57 -9.31
C ILE A 302 8.54 1.72 -10.81
N ILE A 303 8.92 0.69 -11.54
CA ILE A 303 9.12 0.72 -13.00
C ILE A 303 8.57 -0.55 -13.64
N PRO A 304 8.25 -0.56 -14.95
CA PRO A 304 7.83 -1.77 -15.65
C PRO A 304 8.97 -2.77 -15.83
N THR A 305 10.06 -2.33 -16.45
CA THR A 305 11.27 -3.10 -16.78
C THR A 305 12.48 -2.37 -16.20
N ILE A 306 13.46 -3.09 -15.66
CA ILE A 306 14.62 -2.45 -15.03
C ILE A 306 15.56 -1.93 -16.10
N GLU A 307 15.86 -2.75 -17.12
CA GLU A 307 16.81 -2.42 -18.19
C GLU A 307 16.49 -1.10 -18.90
N ASP A 308 15.20 -0.85 -19.15
CA ASP A 308 14.77 0.34 -19.89
C ASP A 308 14.81 1.60 -19.02
N PHE A 309 14.36 1.52 -17.77
CA PHE A 309 14.01 2.69 -16.96
C PHE A 309 15.05 3.04 -15.88
N LEU A 310 15.95 2.11 -15.54
CA LEU A 310 16.93 2.29 -14.48
C LEU A 310 18.35 2.34 -15.06
N PRO A 311 19.10 3.44 -14.91
CA PRO A 311 20.48 3.53 -15.37
C PRO A 311 21.37 2.67 -14.47
N LEU A 312 21.60 1.42 -14.88
CA LEU A 312 22.28 0.42 -14.06
C LEU A 312 23.73 0.79 -13.71
N THR A 313 24.35 1.64 -14.54
CA THR A 313 25.69 2.22 -14.30
C THR A 313 25.78 3.04 -13.02
N GLU A 314 24.67 3.67 -12.57
CA GLU A 314 24.66 4.45 -11.32
C GLU A 314 24.67 3.56 -10.06
N PHE A 315 24.53 2.25 -10.24
CA PHE A 315 24.56 1.25 -9.17
C PHE A 315 25.89 0.47 -9.15
N ASP A 316 26.88 0.89 -9.94
CA ASP A 316 28.15 0.16 -10.15
C ASP A 316 27.93 -1.31 -10.52
N LEU A 317 26.82 -1.60 -11.22
CA LEU A 317 26.48 -2.94 -11.67
C LEU A 317 27.17 -3.21 -12.99
N ASP A 318 28.18 -4.07 -12.95
CA ASP A 318 28.91 -4.49 -14.12
C ASP A 318 28.14 -5.60 -14.85
N TYR A 319 27.49 -5.24 -15.97
CA TYR A 319 26.86 -6.21 -16.89
C TYR A 319 27.84 -6.71 -17.96
N SER A 320 29.05 -6.17 -18.01
CA SER A 320 30.08 -6.57 -18.98
C SER A 320 30.82 -7.84 -18.55
N GLU A 321 30.61 -8.30 -17.31
CA GLU A 321 31.27 -9.48 -16.79
C GLU A 321 30.38 -10.74 -16.80
N GLU A 322 30.44 -11.46 -17.92
CA GLU A 322 30.70 -12.92 -17.85
C GLU A 322 32.17 -13.21 -17.53
N SER A 323 32.98 -12.22 -17.12
CA SER A 323 34.41 -12.40 -16.89
C SER A 323 35.04 -11.36 -15.95
N LYS A 324 35.27 -11.80 -14.70
CA LYS A 324 36.38 -11.45 -13.79
C LYS A 324 36.28 -10.18 -12.89
N ILE A 325 35.57 -10.35 -11.77
CA ILE A 325 35.54 -9.45 -10.60
C ILE A 325 36.95 -9.17 -10.03
N LYS A 326 37.32 -7.88 -9.87
CA LYS A 326 38.17 -7.37 -8.76
C LYS A 326 38.02 -5.85 -8.50
N GLN A 327 38.11 -5.50 -7.21
CA GLN A 327 37.65 -4.29 -6.47
C GLN A 327 38.31 -2.91 -6.74
N PRO A 328 37.69 -1.78 -6.26
CA PRO A 328 38.05 -0.39 -6.61
C PRO A 328 38.98 0.35 -5.62
N THR A 329 39.51 1.51 -6.05
CA THR A 329 40.47 2.38 -5.33
C THR A 329 39.89 3.77 -4.98
N LYS A 330 40.27 4.32 -3.82
CA LYS A 330 39.85 5.59 -3.14
C LYS A 330 40.13 6.90 -3.89
N LEU A 331 39.28 7.93 -3.69
CA LEU A 331 39.59 9.37 -3.87
C LEU A 331 38.91 10.31 -2.83
N GLU A 332 39.54 11.47 -2.64
CA GLU A 332 39.44 12.44 -1.51
C GLU A 332 38.29 13.48 -1.56
N LYS A 333 38.06 14.21 -0.45
CA LYS A 333 37.10 15.33 -0.33
C LYS A 333 37.77 16.67 0.04
N PRO A 334 37.24 17.85 -0.41
CA PRO A 334 37.68 19.18 0.03
C PRO A 334 36.84 19.79 1.19
N GLN A 335 37.44 20.73 1.94
CA GLN A 335 36.87 21.51 3.06
C GLN A 335 36.30 22.87 2.61
N VAL A 336 35.37 23.52 3.36
CA VAL A 336 35.45 24.79 4.18
C VAL A 336 34.05 25.05 4.89
N PRO A 337 33.73 26.18 5.61
CA PRO A 337 33.91 26.52 7.04
C PRO A 337 32.64 26.55 7.97
N LYS A 338 32.93 26.69 9.28
CA LYS A 338 32.09 26.97 10.49
C LYS A 338 31.55 28.43 10.50
N SER A 339 30.54 28.91 11.25
CA SER A 339 29.70 28.44 12.38
C SER A 339 28.62 29.49 12.70
N LYS A 340 27.47 29.08 13.27
CA LYS A 340 26.66 29.90 14.21
C LYS A 340 26.11 29.02 15.36
N ILE A 341 25.98 29.62 16.54
CA ILE A 341 25.72 29.02 17.86
C ILE A 341 24.25 28.55 17.96
N SER A 342 24.01 27.31 18.42
CA SER A 342 22.72 26.61 18.25
C SER A 342 21.72 26.74 19.41
N ILE A 343 20.45 26.87 19.04
CA ILE A 343 19.16 26.87 19.77
C ILE A 343 18.99 25.76 20.86
N LYS A 344 19.87 24.76 20.95
CA LYS A 344 19.71 23.55 21.78
C LYS A 344 19.78 23.73 23.31
N LYS A 345 20.39 24.79 23.86
CA LYS A 345 20.54 24.93 25.33
C LYS A 345 19.27 25.41 26.04
N GLN A 346 18.50 26.29 25.41
CA GLN A 346 17.31 26.90 26.02
C GLN A 346 16.18 25.88 26.16
N LYS A 347 15.90 25.13 25.07
CA LYS A 347 14.89 24.07 25.07
C LYS A 347 15.18 22.93 26.06
N LYS A 348 16.46 22.65 26.40
CA LYS A 348 16.82 21.63 27.40
C LYS A 348 16.36 22.03 28.81
N LYS A 349 16.56 23.30 29.17
CA LYS A 349 16.15 23.82 30.49
C LYS A 349 14.62 23.85 30.62
N GLU A 350 13.93 24.22 29.55
CA GLU A 350 12.47 24.23 29.48
C GLU A 350 11.86 22.85 29.79
N ILE A 351 12.41 21.77 29.24
CA ILE A 351 11.97 20.40 29.55
C ILE A 351 12.22 20.03 31.01
N GLU A 352 13.38 20.37 31.57
CA GLU A 352 13.69 20.06 32.98
C GLU A 352 12.71 20.77 33.93
N ASP A 353 12.33 22.01 33.61
CA ASP A 353 11.35 22.79 34.35
C ASP A 353 9.93 22.19 34.22
N GLN A 354 9.53 21.76 33.02
CA GLN A 354 8.25 21.06 32.78
C GLN A 354 8.18 19.72 33.53
N ILE A 355 9.22 18.88 33.47
CA ILE A 355 9.26 17.58 34.20
C ILE A 355 9.11 17.82 35.72
N THR A 356 9.80 18.83 36.25
CA THR A 356 9.72 19.19 37.68
C THR A 356 8.34 19.71 38.06
N LEU A 357 7.64 20.41 37.15
CA LEU A 357 6.28 20.88 37.36
C LEU A 357 5.29 19.72 37.41
N ILE A 358 5.40 18.73 36.51
CA ILE A 358 4.55 17.53 36.52
C ILE A 358 4.71 16.78 37.84
N ALA A 359 5.94 16.54 38.29
CA ALA A 359 6.22 15.83 39.54
C ALA A 359 5.47 16.45 40.74
N LYS A 360 5.36 17.79 40.80
CA LYS A 360 4.61 18.50 41.84
C LYS A 360 3.09 18.33 41.71
N LYS A 361 2.58 18.21 40.48
CA LYS A 361 1.16 18.07 40.17
C LYS A 361 0.61 16.65 40.38
N VAL A 362 1.45 15.61 40.33
CA VAL A 362 1.03 14.18 40.42
C VAL A 362 0.10 13.90 41.60
N LYS A 363 0.29 14.55 42.75
CA LYS A 363 -0.52 14.33 43.97
C LYS A 363 -1.94 14.88 43.88
N ASN A 364 -2.17 15.89 43.04
CA ASN A 364 -3.36 16.75 43.12
C ASN A 364 -4.25 16.65 41.88
N LEU A 365 -3.71 16.22 40.74
CA LEU A 365 -4.43 16.18 39.47
C LEU A 365 -5.03 14.80 39.19
N LYS A 366 -6.10 14.81 38.39
CA LYS A 366 -6.66 13.58 37.82
C LYS A 366 -5.73 13.04 36.73
N GLY A 367 -5.77 11.73 36.50
CA GLY A 367 -4.94 11.10 35.46
C GLY A 367 -5.10 11.78 34.08
N PHE A 368 -6.33 12.05 33.66
CA PHE A 368 -6.61 12.75 32.40
C PHE A 368 -6.02 14.18 32.35
N GLU A 369 -5.98 14.91 33.45
CA GLU A 369 -5.37 16.26 33.50
C GLU A 369 -3.84 16.16 33.39
N LEU A 370 -3.21 15.19 34.07
CA LEU A 370 -1.78 14.91 33.94
C LEU A 370 -1.39 14.41 32.55
N SER A 371 -2.32 13.76 31.84
CA SER A 371 -2.09 13.29 30.46
C SER A 371 -1.78 14.45 29.50
N HIS A 372 -2.39 15.62 29.72
CA HIS A 372 -2.12 16.81 28.90
C HIS A 372 -0.70 17.33 29.14
N ASP A 373 -0.29 17.45 30.40
CA ASP A 373 1.08 17.87 30.74
C ASP A 373 2.12 16.86 30.20
N VAL A 374 1.85 15.56 30.29
CA VAL A 374 2.74 14.51 29.74
C VAL A 374 2.82 14.57 28.21
N ALA A 375 1.71 14.88 27.52
CA ALA A 375 1.70 15.05 26.07
C ALA A 375 2.52 16.27 25.61
N GLU A 376 2.50 17.37 26.36
CA GLU A 376 3.30 18.56 26.08
C GLU A 376 4.81 18.27 26.18
N ILE A 377 5.24 17.56 27.24
CA ILE A 377 6.63 17.12 27.40
C ILE A 377 7.03 16.16 26.27
N LEU A 378 6.16 15.21 25.93
CA LEU A 378 6.39 14.26 24.85
C LEU A 378 6.60 14.97 23.50
N SER A 379 5.78 15.97 23.17
CA SER A 379 5.94 16.79 21.97
C SER A 379 7.28 17.51 21.97
N THR A 380 7.62 18.18 23.07
CA THR A 380 8.85 18.97 23.21
C THR A 380 10.11 18.10 23.13
N ILE A 381 10.10 16.90 23.74
CA ILE A 381 11.21 15.94 23.64
C ILE A 381 11.32 15.39 22.22
N SER A 382 10.21 15.06 21.57
CA SER A 382 10.20 14.51 20.21
C SER A 382 10.76 15.49 19.18
N GLU A 383 10.53 16.80 19.36
CA GLU A 383 11.13 17.84 18.53
C GLU A 383 12.65 17.93 18.68
N ILE A 384 13.17 17.75 19.91
CA ILE A 384 14.59 17.99 20.22
C ILE A 384 15.44 16.74 20.00
N ASN A 385 14.90 15.58 20.37
CA ASN A 385 15.55 14.29 20.28
C ASN A 385 14.52 13.16 20.03
N PRO A 386 14.10 12.95 18.78
CA PRO A 386 13.12 11.91 18.43
C PRO A 386 13.62 10.48 18.70
N GLU A 387 14.92 10.27 18.90
CA GLU A 387 15.52 8.97 19.24
C GLU A 387 15.66 8.77 20.76
N SER A 388 15.07 9.64 21.59
CA SER A 388 15.13 9.52 23.05
C SER A 388 14.35 8.30 23.54
N VAL A 389 15.01 7.40 24.28
CA VAL A 389 14.39 6.21 24.92
C VAL A 389 13.24 6.61 25.87
N VAL A 390 13.25 7.86 26.37
CA VAL A 390 12.22 8.42 27.25
C VAL A 390 10.85 8.55 26.54
N ILE A 391 10.81 8.64 25.20
CA ILE A 391 9.59 8.82 24.40
C ILE A 391 8.62 7.64 24.57
N GLU A 392 9.12 6.41 24.47
CA GLU A 392 8.28 5.19 24.61
C GLU A 392 7.67 5.09 26.01
N ASN A 393 8.46 5.41 27.04
CA ASN A 393 7.99 5.42 28.43
C ASN A 393 6.93 6.51 28.68
N LEU A 394 7.15 7.73 28.17
CA LEU A 394 6.18 8.82 28.25
C LEU A 394 4.86 8.47 27.53
N GLN A 395 4.93 7.83 26.37
CA GLN A 395 3.76 7.41 25.60
C GLN A 395 2.98 6.29 26.32
N GLY A 396 3.68 5.35 26.97
CA GLY A 396 3.07 4.35 27.83
C GLY A 396 2.29 4.97 29.00
N TRP A 397 2.88 5.99 29.65
CA TRP A 397 2.21 6.73 30.71
C TRP A 397 1.05 7.59 30.22
N LEU A 398 1.20 8.27 29.08
CA LEU A 398 0.13 9.05 28.45
C LEU A 398 -1.13 8.19 28.26
N ASN A 399 -0.98 7.00 27.69
CA ASN A 399 -2.08 6.07 27.46
C ASN A 399 -2.73 5.59 28.77
N ARG A 400 -1.94 5.32 29.82
CA ARG A 400 -2.46 4.94 31.15
C ARG A 400 -3.19 6.11 31.82
N LEU A 401 -2.68 7.33 31.70
CA LEU A 401 -3.24 8.52 32.32
C LEU A 401 -4.55 8.94 31.66
N LEU A 402 -4.68 8.79 30.33
CA LEU A 402 -5.90 9.13 29.57
C LEU A 402 -7.14 8.38 30.05
N VAL A 403 -6.98 7.14 30.54
CA VAL A 403 -8.12 6.32 31.02
C VAL A 403 -8.49 6.58 32.49
N ILE A 404 -7.62 7.25 33.26
CA ILE A 404 -7.83 7.52 34.69
C ILE A 404 -8.52 8.88 34.87
N ARG A 405 -9.85 8.86 35.07
CA ARG A 405 -10.66 10.08 35.31
C ARG A 405 -10.66 10.58 36.76
N LYS A 406 -10.02 9.86 37.67
CA LYS A 406 -9.93 10.19 39.11
C LYS A 406 -8.51 10.64 39.46
N ILE A 407 -8.33 11.15 40.67
CA ILE A 407 -6.99 11.34 41.25
C ILE A 407 -6.31 9.97 41.27
N LEU A 408 -5.02 9.94 40.90
CA LEU A 408 -4.19 8.73 40.90
C LEU A 408 -4.19 8.09 42.30
N ASP A 409 -4.29 6.77 42.38
CA ASP A 409 -4.07 6.08 43.65
C ASP A 409 -2.59 6.15 44.06
N GLN A 410 -2.30 5.90 45.34
CA GLN A 410 -0.94 6.06 45.89
C GLN A 410 0.12 5.20 45.17
N ASN A 411 -0.24 4.00 44.69
CA ASN A 411 0.70 3.14 43.98
C ASN A 411 1.01 3.71 42.59
N THR A 412 -0.02 4.15 41.87
CA THR A 412 0.18 4.77 40.55
C THR A 412 0.90 6.11 40.64
N GLN A 413 0.65 6.90 41.69
CA GLN A 413 1.43 8.11 41.98
C GLN A 413 2.91 7.80 42.20
N TYR A 414 3.21 6.77 42.99
CA TYR A 414 4.58 6.34 43.28
C TYR A 414 5.31 5.90 42.00
N LEU A 415 4.70 5.03 41.21
CA LEU A 415 5.28 4.54 39.95
C LEU A 415 5.52 5.68 38.94
N LEU A 416 4.58 6.62 38.83
CA LEU A 416 4.74 7.77 37.93
C LEU A 416 5.89 8.67 38.39
N LEU A 417 6.01 8.92 39.70
CA LEU A 417 7.11 9.74 40.25
C LEU A 417 8.48 9.06 40.07
N GLU A 418 8.54 7.74 40.24
CA GLU A 418 9.76 6.95 40.00
C GLU A 418 10.21 7.07 38.53
N ASP A 419 9.28 6.95 37.59
CA ASP A 419 9.59 7.06 36.16
C ASP A 419 9.92 8.50 35.73
N ILE A 420 9.27 9.52 36.30
CA ILE A 420 9.63 10.94 36.10
C ILE A 420 11.08 11.20 36.52
N GLU A 421 11.54 10.67 37.65
CA GLU A 421 12.94 10.83 38.07
C GLU A 421 13.90 10.10 37.12
N LYS A 422 13.53 8.90 36.62
CA LYS A 422 14.31 8.22 35.58
C LYS A 422 14.39 9.06 34.30
N TRP A 423 13.29 9.66 33.85
CA TRP A 423 13.27 10.52 32.65
C TRP A 423 14.19 11.73 32.81
N LYS A 424 14.18 12.35 33.99
CA LYS A 424 15.07 13.47 34.30
C LYS A 424 16.54 13.07 34.18
N VAL A 425 16.91 11.91 34.75
CA VAL A 425 18.29 11.39 34.69
C VAL A 425 18.69 11.00 33.26
N GLU A 426 17.84 10.28 32.54
CA GLU A 426 18.10 9.80 31.17
C GLU A 426 18.20 10.95 30.18
N PHE A 427 17.34 11.97 30.29
CA PHE A 427 17.38 13.14 29.43
C PHE A 427 18.63 14.00 29.69
N VAL A 428 19.10 14.08 30.95
CA VAL A 428 20.34 14.79 31.30
C VAL A 428 21.59 14.06 30.77
N LYS A 429 21.59 12.73 30.76
CA LYS A 429 22.71 11.87 30.31
C LYS A 429 23.08 12.01 28.83
N ILE A 430 22.33 12.77 28.04
CA ILE A 430 22.71 13.13 26.66
C ILE A 430 23.93 14.07 26.70
N LYS A 431 25.14 13.49 26.77
CA LYS A 431 26.41 14.20 26.61
C LYS A 431 26.57 14.68 25.16
N LYS A 432 27.13 15.88 24.99
CA LYS A 432 27.67 16.35 23.70
C LYS A 432 28.58 15.26 23.10
N PRO A 433 28.58 15.02 21.79
CA PRO A 433 29.66 14.28 21.15
C PRO A 433 30.95 15.08 21.39
N GLU A 434 31.81 14.58 22.27
CA GLU A 434 33.13 15.14 22.52
C GLU A 434 33.95 14.99 21.23
N LYS A 435 34.33 16.13 20.65
CA LYS A 435 35.43 16.17 19.70
C LYS A 435 36.70 15.83 20.47
N LYS A 436 37.26 14.64 20.24
CA LYS A 436 38.60 14.28 20.70
C LYS A 436 39.60 15.30 20.13
N GLN A 437 40.23 16.08 21.02
CA GLN A 437 41.52 16.69 20.73
C GLN A 437 42.58 15.57 20.62
N PRO A 438 43.63 15.73 19.80
CA PRO A 438 44.78 14.85 19.85
C PRO A 438 45.69 15.35 20.97
N ASP A 439 45.82 14.60 22.06
CA ASP A 439 46.92 14.82 23.00
C ASP A 439 47.82 13.59 23.05
N THR A 440 49.11 13.89 22.87
CA THR A 440 50.27 13.03 23.04
C THR A 440 50.50 12.65 24.51
N SER A 441 50.90 11.38 24.70
CA SER A 441 51.65 10.80 25.82
C SER A 441 50.97 10.67 27.20
N SER A 442 50.66 9.44 27.63
CA SER A 442 51.49 8.59 28.50
C SER A 442 50.67 7.53 29.27
N LEU A 443 51.34 6.41 29.52
CA LEU A 443 50.91 5.08 30.00
C LEU A 443 50.07 5.05 31.29
N LYS A 444 49.04 4.18 31.33
CA LYS A 444 48.96 3.00 32.23
C LYS A 444 47.70 2.16 32.00
N GLU A 445 47.90 0.85 32.15
CA GLU A 445 47.01 -0.29 31.93
C GLU A 445 45.72 -0.25 32.76
N GLU A 446 44.59 -0.59 32.12
CA GLU A 446 43.62 -1.59 32.62
C GLU A 446 42.58 -1.91 31.52
N ALA A 447 42.14 -3.17 31.50
CA ALA A 447 41.61 -3.91 30.35
C ALA A 447 40.31 -3.38 29.71
N LEU A 448 40.24 -3.46 28.38
CA LEU A 448 39.10 -3.09 27.54
C LEU A 448 38.94 -4.13 26.43
N GLU A 449 37.96 -5.01 26.57
CA GLU A 449 37.41 -5.84 25.49
C GLU A 449 36.45 -5.00 24.63
N ASP A 450 36.70 -5.07 23.32
CA ASP A 450 35.82 -4.91 22.16
C ASP A 450 34.76 -3.80 22.16
N LYS A 451 35.13 -2.67 21.55
CA LYS A 451 34.21 -1.74 20.90
C LYS A 451 34.54 -1.59 19.42
N GLU A 452 34.28 -2.65 18.66
CA GLU A 452 33.91 -2.50 17.25
C GLU A 452 32.43 -2.15 17.15
N GLN A 453 32.12 -0.86 17.09
CA GLN A 453 30.89 -0.40 16.45
C GLN A 453 31.26 0.73 15.50
N SER A 454 31.44 0.32 14.25
CA SER A 454 31.46 1.17 13.07
C SER A 454 30.28 2.14 13.11
N ASN A 455 30.56 3.43 13.12
CA ASN A 455 29.63 4.44 12.61
C ASN A 455 29.47 4.22 11.11
N THR A 456 28.69 3.21 10.71
CA THR A 456 28.16 3.11 9.35
C THR A 456 27.20 4.29 9.19
N SER A 457 27.55 5.24 8.33
CA SER A 457 26.59 6.19 7.76
C SER A 457 25.30 5.41 7.44
N LYS A 458 24.15 5.84 7.97
CA LYS A 458 22.85 5.26 7.61
C LYS A 458 22.78 5.35 6.07
N GLY A 459 23.01 4.23 5.38
CA GLY A 459 23.03 4.17 3.92
C GLY A 459 21.65 4.51 3.37
N LEU A 460 21.61 5.07 2.16
CA LEU A 460 20.38 5.29 1.43
C LEU A 460 19.70 3.93 1.23
N LYS A 461 18.48 3.77 1.74
CA LYS A 461 17.69 2.56 1.53
C LYS A 461 16.94 2.70 0.21
N ILE A 462 17.24 1.84 -0.76
CA ILE A 462 16.59 1.86 -2.08
C ILE A 462 15.59 0.72 -2.15
N LYS A 463 14.38 0.99 -2.64
CA LYS A 463 13.38 -0.02 -2.97
C LYS A 463 13.09 0.03 -4.46
N ILE A 464 13.19 -1.11 -5.14
CA ILE A 464 12.90 -1.23 -6.57
C ILE A 464 11.72 -2.18 -6.75
N ILE A 465 10.69 -1.75 -7.47
CA ILE A 465 9.51 -2.56 -7.79
C ILE A 465 9.41 -2.69 -9.31
N SER A 466 9.52 -3.91 -9.83
CA SER A 466 9.46 -4.17 -11.28
C SER A 466 8.52 -5.31 -11.66
N THR A 467 8.16 -5.41 -12.93
CA THR A 467 7.45 -6.61 -13.44
C THR A 467 8.35 -7.82 -13.57
N GLU A 468 9.67 -7.60 -13.64
CA GLU A 468 10.67 -8.65 -13.87
C GLU A 468 10.67 -9.69 -12.74
N PRO A 469 10.84 -10.98 -13.07
CA PRO A 469 10.97 -12.02 -12.06
C PRO A 469 12.31 -11.98 -11.34
N HIS A 470 12.37 -12.55 -10.15
CA HIS A 470 13.59 -12.58 -9.32
C HIS A 470 14.77 -13.34 -9.96
N ASN A 471 14.50 -14.17 -10.95
CA ASN A 471 15.50 -14.88 -11.74
C ASN A 471 15.96 -14.09 -12.99
N ASP A 472 15.44 -12.88 -13.20
CA ASP A 472 15.91 -12.00 -14.26
C ASP A 472 17.34 -11.52 -13.96
N LYS A 473 18.20 -11.50 -14.98
CA LYS A 473 19.61 -11.09 -14.84
C LYS A 473 19.75 -9.67 -14.28
N HIS A 474 18.84 -8.76 -14.63
CA HIS A 474 18.88 -7.39 -14.13
C HIS A 474 18.55 -7.35 -12.65
N VAL A 475 17.56 -8.13 -12.22
CA VAL A 475 17.17 -8.25 -10.81
C VAL A 475 18.28 -8.87 -9.97
N GLN A 476 18.91 -9.94 -10.47
CA GLN A 476 19.99 -10.63 -9.77
C GLN A 476 21.19 -9.71 -9.52
N ALA A 477 21.47 -8.76 -10.42
CA ALA A 477 22.51 -7.77 -10.23
C ALA A 477 22.28 -6.88 -8.99
N PHE A 478 21.03 -6.66 -8.57
CA PHE A 478 20.69 -5.85 -7.39
C PHE A 478 20.80 -6.61 -6.06
N ASN A 479 21.42 -7.79 -6.00
CA ASN A 479 21.58 -8.58 -4.77
C ASN A 479 22.61 -7.97 -3.78
N THR A 480 22.42 -6.71 -3.43
CA THR A 480 23.23 -5.94 -2.48
C THR A 480 22.44 -5.68 -1.20
N LYS A 481 23.13 -5.46 -0.08
CA LYS A 481 22.48 -5.35 1.25
C LYS A 481 21.57 -4.12 1.41
N ASP A 482 21.68 -3.14 0.52
CA ASP A 482 21.04 -1.82 0.65
C ASP A 482 19.88 -1.59 -0.35
N ILE A 483 19.62 -2.56 -1.24
CA ILE A 483 18.57 -2.48 -2.27
C ILE A 483 17.53 -3.59 -2.02
N GLU A 484 16.28 -3.19 -1.84
CA GLU A 484 15.14 -4.10 -1.63
C GLU A 484 14.36 -4.22 -2.95
N TYR A 485 14.41 -5.40 -3.57
CA TYR A 485 13.66 -5.69 -4.79
C TYR A 485 12.29 -6.30 -4.49
N LEU A 486 11.24 -5.84 -5.18
CA LEU A 486 9.88 -6.35 -5.12
C LEU A 486 9.34 -6.61 -6.54
N GLN A 487 8.53 -7.66 -6.71
CA GLN A 487 7.96 -7.99 -8.02
C GLN A 487 6.46 -7.72 -8.08
N ARG A 488 6.00 -7.05 -9.14
CA ARG A 488 4.57 -6.86 -9.43
C ARG A 488 4.26 -7.29 -10.86
N LYS A 489 3.55 -8.42 -11.04
CA LYS A 489 3.27 -9.06 -12.36
C LYS A 489 2.66 -8.16 -13.44
N LYS A 490 2.01 -7.06 -13.08
CA LYS A 490 1.38 -6.12 -14.02
C LYS A 490 1.65 -4.69 -13.55
N ASN A 491 2.77 -4.13 -13.98
CA ASN A 491 3.10 -2.74 -13.73
C ASN A 491 3.29 -2.01 -15.06
N LYS A 492 2.49 -0.97 -15.27
CA LYS A 492 2.68 0.01 -16.36
C LYS A 492 3.08 1.38 -15.83
N ALA A 493 2.99 1.57 -14.51
CA ALA A 493 3.27 2.83 -13.87
C ALA A 493 4.78 2.94 -13.58
N ILE A 494 5.26 4.17 -13.72
CA ILE A 494 6.58 4.63 -13.32
C ILE A 494 6.34 5.54 -12.12
N ILE A 495 6.84 5.17 -10.95
CA ILE A 495 6.73 6.00 -9.74
C ILE A 495 8.09 6.09 -9.09
N ILE A 496 8.59 7.31 -8.84
CA ILE A 496 9.85 7.51 -8.12
C ILE A 496 9.58 8.44 -6.95
N ASP A 497 9.72 7.95 -5.74
CA ASP A 497 9.48 8.69 -4.50
C ASP A 497 10.77 8.80 -3.69
N GLY A 498 11.34 10.00 -3.63
CA GLY A 498 12.61 10.30 -2.97
C GLY A 498 12.41 11.09 -1.69
N ASP A 499 12.67 10.46 -0.53
CA ASP A 499 12.53 11.06 0.81
C ASP A 499 11.22 11.83 1.08
N ASN A 500 10.12 11.49 0.39
CA ASN A 500 8.86 12.25 0.37
C ASN A 500 9.04 13.73 -0.06
N SER A 501 10.12 14.05 -0.75
CA SER A 501 10.49 15.39 -1.19
C SER A 501 10.28 15.60 -2.68
N TYR A 502 10.33 14.52 -3.45
CA TYR A 502 10.08 14.50 -4.89
C TYR A 502 9.28 13.26 -5.25
N LEU A 503 8.27 13.46 -6.10
CA LEU A 503 7.48 12.39 -6.70
C LEU A 503 7.57 12.51 -8.22
N VAL A 504 8.01 11.44 -8.86
CA VAL A 504 7.86 11.20 -10.28
C VAL A 504 6.71 10.24 -10.47
N PHE A 505 5.79 10.56 -11.37
CA PHE A 505 4.69 9.67 -11.74
C PHE A 505 4.52 9.66 -13.25
N GLY A 506 4.46 8.49 -13.86
CA GLY A 506 4.17 8.34 -15.28
C GLY A 506 3.53 6.99 -15.58
N VAL A 507 2.90 6.89 -16.75
CA VAL A 507 2.41 5.63 -17.30
C VAL A 507 3.17 5.36 -18.59
N SER A 508 3.72 4.16 -18.69
CA SER A 508 4.37 3.67 -19.89
C SER A 508 3.40 2.83 -20.71
N GLU A 509 3.38 3.07 -22.01
CA GLU A 509 2.71 2.21 -22.97
C GLU A 509 3.72 1.73 -24.02
N LYS A 510 3.81 0.41 -24.18
CA LYS A 510 4.65 -0.19 -25.21
C LYS A 510 3.93 -0.08 -26.56
N ILE A 511 4.50 0.67 -27.49
CA ILE A 511 3.97 0.78 -28.85
C ILE A 511 4.24 -0.55 -29.56
N LYS A 512 3.19 -1.22 -30.04
CA LYS A 512 3.27 -2.59 -30.58
C LYS A 512 4.24 -2.79 -31.75
N LYS A 513 4.67 -1.72 -32.42
CA LYS A 513 5.48 -1.76 -33.64
C LYS A 513 6.85 -1.12 -33.50
N GLU A 514 7.17 -0.53 -32.34
CA GLU A 514 8.37 0.27 -32.15
C GLU A 514 9.11 -0.19 -30.90
N PRO A 515 10.46 -0.10 -30.88
CA PRO A 515 11.26 -0.54 -29.75
C PRO A 515 11.19 0.44 -28.56
N TYR A 516 10.46 1.54 -28.67
CA TYR A 516 10.38 2.57 -27.62
C TYR A 516 9.04 2.58 -26.89
N PHE A 517 9.09 3.05 -25.64
CA PHE A 517 7.92 3.29 -24.80
C PHE A 517 7.44 4.73 -25.01
N GLU A 518 6.13 4.89 -25.13
CA GLU A 518 5.50 6.19 -24.94
C GLU A 518 5.26 6.37 -23.45
N ILE A 519 5.79 7.44 -22.88
CA ILE A 519 5.69 7.73 -21.46
C ILE A 519 4.98 9.06 -21.31
N THR A 520 3.89 9.04 -20.56
CA THR A 520 3.17 10.25 -20.19
C THR A 520 3.16 10.37 -18.68
N GLY A 521 3.71 11.47 -18.15
CA GLY A 521 3.84 11.67 -16.72
C GLY A 521 4.27 13.08 -16.32
N PHE A 522 4.51 13.25 -15.03
CA PHE A 522 5.01 14.48 -14.42
C PHE A 522 5.98 14.20 -13.27
N ILE A 523 6.85 15.17 -12.99
CA ILE A 523 7.62 15.24 -11.74
C ILE A 523 7.09 16.41 -10.92
N THR A 524 6.95 16.22 -9.61
CA THR A 524 6.58 17.27 -8.69
C THR A 524 7.38 17.21 -7.40
N SER A 525 7.72 18.37 -6.85
CA SER A 525 8.19 18.53 -5.47
C SER A 525 7.09 19.10 -4.57
N PHE A 526 5.84 19.13 -5.03
CA PHE A 526 4.74 19.74 -4.32
C PHE A 526 4.21 18.78 -3.25
N LYS A 527 4.63 19.02 -2.01
CA LYS A 527 4.37 18.17 -0.84
C LYS A 527 2.93 17.66 -0.70
N PRO A 528 1.86 18.46 -0.90
CA PRO A 528 0.49 17.96 -0.80
C PRO A 528 0.17 16.82 -1.78
N ILE A 529 0.68 16.87 -3.01
CA ILE A 529 0.49 15.79 -4.00
C ILE A 529 1.27 14.55 -3.57
N ILE A 530 2.49 14.73 -3.09
CA ILE A 530 3.31 13.63 -2.57
C ILE A 530 2.55 12.92 -1.44
N GLU A 531 2.03 13.67 -0.46
CA GLU A 531 1.27 13.12 0.67
C GLU A 531 -0.02 12.41 0.26
N GLN A 532 -0.74 12.92 -0.75
CA GLN A 532 -1.95 12.26 -1.28
C GLN A 532 -1.64 11.01 -2.09
N ALA A 533 -0.49 10.94 -2.77
CA ALA A 533 -0.07 9.76 -3.51
C ALA A 533 0.42 8.63 -2.60
N GLN A 534 0.91 8.94 -1.39
CA GLN A 534 1.50 7.97 -0.46
C GLN A 534 0.63 6.73 -0.20
N PRO A 535 -0.69 6.83 0.12
CA PRO A 535 -1.53 5.65 0.33
C PRO A 535 -1.56 4.71 -0.88
N THR A 536 -1.58 5.25 -2.09
CA THR A 536 -1.55 4.47 -3.34
C THR A 536 -0.19 3.81 -3.55
N ILE A 537 0.90 4.53 -3.28
CA ILE A 537 2.27 4.00 -3.36
C ILE A 537 2.46 2.86 -2.36
N LEU A 538 2.03 3.04 -1.11
CA LEU A 538 2.06 2.02 -0.07
C LEU A 538 1.23 0.79 -0.46
N LYS A 539 0.05 0.99 -1.04
CA LYS A 539 -0.76 -0.10 -1.56
C LYS A 539 -0.05 -0.87 -2.67
N ILE A 540 0.64 -0.19 -3.60
CA ILE A 540 1.42 -0.83 -4.66
C ILE A 540 2.58 -1.62 -4.08
N ILE A 541 3.29 -1.05 -3.08
CA ILE A 541 4.36 -1.73 -2.35
C ILE A 541 3.82 -3.01 -1.69
N ASP A 542 2.66 -2.92 -1.02
CA ASP A 542 2.05 -4.05 -0.34
C ASP A 542 1.59 -5.14 -1.31
N GLU A 543 1.04 -4.77 -2.47
CA GLU A 543 0.67 -5.71 -3.54
C GLU A 543 1.88 -6.37 -4.22
N ALA A 544 3.04 -5.70 -4.21
CA ALA A 544 4.29 -6.21 -4.79
C ALA A 544 5.09 -7.11 -3.82
N LYS A 545 4.70 -7.16 -2.54
CA LYS A 545 5.31 -8.11 -1.60
C LYS A 545 5.03 -9.55 -2.06
N PRO A 546 5.99 -10.49 -1.88
CA PRO A 546 5.74 -11.88 -2.20
C PRO A 546 4.51 -12.40 -1.43
N PRO A 547 3.83 -13.46 -1.90
CA PRO A 547 2.91 -14.21 -1.06
C PRO A 547 3.50 -14.43 0.34
N ARG A 548 2.69 -14.27 1.40
CA ARG A 548 3.16 -14.30 2.79
C ARG A 548 3.96 -15.54 3.13
N GLU A 549 3.57 -16.67 2.54
CA GLU A 549 4.28 -17.94 2.59
C GLU A 549 5.73 -17.86 2.09
N ILE A 550 5.96 -17.23 0.94
CA ILE A 550 7.30 -17.01 0.39
C ILE A 550 8.10 -16.08 1.30
N GLN A 551 7.48 -15.02 1.82
CA GLN A 551 8.15 -14.12 2.77
C GLN A 551 8.62 -14.84 4.04
N ILE A 552 7.79 -15.75 4.58
CA ILE A 552 8.12 -16.55 5.75
C ILE A 552 9.28 -17.51 5.43
N ASN A 553 9.21 -18.24 4.32
CA ASN A 553 10.25 -19.16 3.88
C ASN A 553 11.60 -18.45 3.65
N GLN A 554 11.61 -17.33 2.91
CA GLN A 554 12.80 -16.51 2.70
C GLN A 554 13.37 -15.99 4.02
N GLY A 555 12.50 -15.55 4.93
CA GLY A 555 12.90 -15.10 6.25
C GLY A 555 13.57 -16.20 7.08
N PHE A 556 13.06 -17.43 7.01
CA PHE A 556 13.66 -18.59 7.65
C PHE A 556 14.98 -19.00 7.01
N ASN A 557 15.08 -19.04 5.68
CA ASN A 557 16.33 -19.32 4.97
C ASN A 557 17.42 -18.29 5.31
N GLN A 558 17.07 -17.01 5.42
CA GLN A 558 18.01 -15.98 5.86
C GLN A 558 18.55 -16.25 7.28
N ILE A 559 17.70 -16.71 8.20
CA ILE A 559 18.14 -17.09 9.54
C ILE A 559 19.05 -18.31 9.49
N ILE A 560 18.71 -19.32 8.70
CA ILE A 560 19.48 -20.56 8.54
C ILE A 560 20.87 -20.27 7.95
N GLU A 561 20.94 -19.47 6.90
CA GLU A 561 22.20 -19.12 6.23
C GLU A 561 23.15 -18.35 7.16
N ASN A 562 22.60 -17.56 8.09
CA ASN A 562 23.38 -16.73 9.00
C ASN A 562 23.41 -17.27 10.44
N ILE A 563 23.03 -18.54 10.66
CA ILE A 563 22.79 -19.08 12.00
C ILE A 563 24.05 -19.09 12.88
N ASN A 564 25.23 -19.19 12.26
CA ASN A 564 26.53 -19.15 12.94
C ASN A 564 26.95 -17.73 13.37
N GLU A 565 26.54 -16.73 12.61
CA GLU A 565 26.93 -15.34 12.83
C GLU A 565 25.95 -14.60 13.75
N TYR A 566 24.69 -15.04 13.78
CA TYR A 566 23.65 -14.31 14.48
C TYR A 566 23.60 -14.71 15.96
N SER A 567 23.61 -13.71 16.83
CA SER A 567 23.22 -13.93 18.22
C SER A 567 21.74 -14.30 18.32
N GLY A 568 21.37 -15.04 19.37
CA GLY A 568 19.97 -15.42 19.57
C GLY A 568 19.04 -14.20 19.55
N ARG A 569 19.43 -13.07 20.13
CA ARG A 569 18.67 -11.82 20.10
C ARG A 569 18.47 -11.26 18.69
N LYS A 570 19.49 -11.37 17.82
CA LYS A 570 19.40 -10.97 16.41
C LYS A 570 18.42 -11.87 15.64
N ILE A 571 18.46 -13.17 15.89
CA ILE A 571 17.50 -14.14 15.35
C ILE A 571 16.09 -13.83 15.86
N ALA A 572 15.91 -13.59 17.16
CA ALA A 572 14.63 -13.23 17.76
C ALA A 572 14.02 -11.98 17.12
N LYS A 573 14.84 -10.96 16.82
CA LYS A 573 14.40 -9.76 16.10
C LYS A 573 13.92 -10.07 14.67
N LYS A 574 14.64 -10.91 13.92
CA LYS A 574 14.22 -11.39 12.59
C LYS A 574 12.89 -12.16 12.69
N LEU A 575 12.80 -13.07 13.64
CA LEU A 575 11.59 -13.86 13.91
C LEU A 575 10.39 -12.99 14.32
N LYS A 576 10.58 -11.91 15.11
CA LYS A 576 9.51 -10.95 15.43
C LYS A 576 8.93 -10.28 14.19
N ASN A 577 9.75 -9.99 13.18
CA ASN A 577 9.27 -9.43 11.91
C ASN A 577 8.42 -10.46 11.14
N LEU A 578 8.88 -11.72 11.10
CA LEU A 578 8.16 -12.81 10.44
C LEU A 578 6.88 -13.21 11.17
N LEU A 579 6.85 -13.05 12.50
CA LEU A 579 5.67 -13.29 13.32
C LEU A 579 4.48 -12.42 12.88
N ASN A 580 4.74 -11.16 12.52
CA ASN A 580 3.68 -10.28 12.00
C ASN A 580 3.14 -10.80 10.66
N VAL A 581 4.03 -11.23 9.75
CA VAL A 581 3.64 -11.82 8.46
C VAL A 581 2.83 -13.10 8.64
N ALA A 582 3.25 -13.97 9.56
CA ALA A 582 2.55 -15.21 9.91
C ALA A 582 1.19 -14.93 10.56
N PHE A 583 1.12 -13.96 11.47
CA PHE A 583 -0.13 -13.54 12.13
C PHE A 583 -1.14 -12.99 11.12
N GLU A 584 -0.68 -12.21 10.14
CA GLU A 584 -1.57 -11.73 9.10
C GLU A 584 -2.08 -12.86 8.18
N LYS A 585 -1.26 -13.88 7.92
CA LYS A 585 -1.61 -15.04 7.09
C LYS A 585 -2.67 -15.91 7.76
N ASP A 586 -2.41 -16.36 8.98
CA ASP A 586 -3.17 -17.45 9.63
C ASP A 586 -3.96 -16.97 10.87
N GLY A 587 -3.86 -15.70 11.25
CA GLY A 587 -4.49 -15.15 12.44
C GLY A 587 -3.85 -15.65 13.74
N ILE A 588 -4.66 -15.84 14.79
CA ILE A 588 -4.23 -16.45 16.05
C ILE A 588 -4.26 -17.98 15.89
N SER A 589 -3.10 -18.64 15.88
CA SER A 589 -2.98 -20.10 15.83
C SER A 589 -2.03 -20.64 16.91
N LEU A 590 -2.07 -21.96 17.15
CA LEU A 590 -1.12 -22.62 18.06
C LEU A 590 0.33 -22.44 17.56
N ASN A 591 0.54 -22.50 16.25
CA ASN A 591 1.85 -22.32 15.63
C ASN A 591 2.41 -20.91 15.88
N ILE A 592 1.55 -19.87 15.93
CA ILE A 592 1.95 -18.50 16.32
C ILE A 592 2.43 -18.44 17.78
N LEU A 593 1.87 -19.28 18.67
CA LEU A 593 2.34 -19.38 20.05
C LEU A 593 3.72 -20.04 20.11
N GLU A 594 3.94 -21.13 19.37
CA GLU A 594 5.24 -21.79 19.26
C GLU A 594 6.30 -20.83 18.70
N PHE A 595 5.95 -20.06 17.68
CA PHE A 595 6.76 -18.98 17.12
C PHE A 595 7.16 -17.95 18.20
N LYS A 596 6.20 -17.50 19.04
CA LYS A 596 6.46 -16.58 20.16
C LYS A 596 7.36 -17.20 21.25
N LEU A 597 7.22 -18.50 21.53
CA LEU A 597 8.05 -19.21 22.50
C LEU A 597 9.50 -19.28 22.01
N LEU A 598 9.72 -19.61 20.73
CA LEU A 598 11.04 -19.60 20.10
C LEU A 598 11.69 -18.21 20.20
N ILE A 599 10.93 -17.15 19.85
CA ILE A 599 11.37 -15.75 20.00
C ILE A 599 11.78 -15.47 21.45
N GLY A 600 10.92 -15.82 22.43
CA GLY A 600 11.17 -15.54 23.84
C GLY A 600 12.38 -16.26 24.43
N LYS A 601 12.70 -17.46 23.93
CA LYS A 601 13.93 -18.18 24.29
C LYS A 601 15.16 -17.47 23.71
N LEU A 602 15.11 -17.14 22.42
CA LEU A 602 16.24 -16.55 21.70
C LEU A 602 16.54 -15.10 22.12
N ASP A 603 15.53 -14.31 22.49
CA ASP A 603 15.68 -12.90 22.88
C ASP A 603 16.57 -12.72 24.13
N LYS A 604 16.75 -13.79 24.92
CA LYS A 604 17.59 -13.83 26.13
C LYS A 604 19.05 -14.16 25.85
N ILE A 605 19.40 -14.57 24.64
CA ILE A 605 20.75 -15.00 24.27
C ILE A 605 21.44 -13.86 23.51
N TYR A 606 22.46 -13.27 24.12
CA TYR A 606 23.13 -12.07 23.58
C TYR A 606 24.35 -12.39 22.70
N TYR A 607 24.80 -13.64 22.69
CA TYR A 607 25.93 -14.16 21.92
C TYR A 607 25.46 -15.13 20.81
N SER A 608 26.37 -15.55 19.93
CA SER A 608 26.10 -16.55 18.88
C SER A 608 25.60 -17.86 19.47
N LEU A 609 24.73 -18.58 18.76
CA LEU A 609 24.15 -19.80 19.28
C LEU A 609 25.20 -20.91 19.45
N GLU A 610 25.12 -21.66 20.56
CA GLU A 610 25.82 -22.93 20.75
C GLU A 610 25.20 -24.02 19.85
N ASP A 611 25.95 -25.06 19.51
CA ASP A 611 25.55 -26.05 18.49
C ASP A 611 24.24 -26.77 18.80
N ASP A 612 24.00 -27.10 20.07
CA ASP A 612 22.76 -27.68 20.57
C ASP A 612 21.58 -26.70 20.46
N MET A 613 21.82 -25.40 20.68
CA MET A 613 20.79 -24.38 20.44
C MET A 613 20.56 -24.12 18.95
N LYS A 614 21.59 -24.20 18.10
CA LYS A 614 21.44 -24.15 16.63
C LYS A 614 20.56 -25.29 16.15
N GLY A 615 20.85 -26.52 16.59
CA GLY A 615 20.05 -27.71 16.27
C GLY A 615 18.58 -27.51 16.63
N TYR A 616 18.32 -27.04 17.86
CA TYR A 616 16.96 -26.71 18.30
C TYR A 616 16.28 -25.66 17.41
N VAL A 617 16.96 -24.55 17.08
CA VAL A 617 16.40 -23.51 16.21
C VAL A 617 16.10 -24.06 14.82
N LEU A 618 16.98 -24.87 14.25
CA LEU A 618 16.78 -25.46 12.92
C LEU A 618 15.59 -26.41 12.88
N GLU A 619 15.40 -27.23 13.92
CA GLU A 619 14.24 -28.12 14.02
C GLU A 619 12.93 -27.34 14.15
N GLU A 620 12.91 -26.31 15.01
CA GLU A 620 11.72 -25.46 15.18
C GLU A 620 11.42 -24.66 13.90
N LEU A 621 12.44 -24.13 13.21
CA LEU A 621 12.24 -23.47 11.92
C LEU A 621 11.69 -24.43 10.87
N LYS A 622 12.19 -25.66 10.79
CA LYS A 622 11.64 -26.70 9.89
C LYS A 622 10.19 -27.03 10.21
N LYS A 623 9.86 -27.16 11.51
CA LYS A 623 8.49 -27.42 11.97
C LYS A 623 7.56 -26.26 11.61
N LEU A 624 7.93 -25.03 11.97
CA LEU A 624 7.14 -23.83 11.65
C LEU A 624 7.02 -23.62 10.14
N ASN A 625 8.08 -23.87 9.37
CA ASN A 625 8.03 -23.75 7.93
C ASN A 625 7.02 -24.71 7.31
N LYS A 626 6.95 -25.98 7.73
CA LYS A 626 5.93 -26.92 7.21
C LYS A 626 4.49 -26.44 7.42
N GLU A 627 4.25 -25.68 8.49
CA GLU A 627 2.94 -25.13 8.81
C GLU A 627 2.66 -23.84 8.03
N PHE A 628 3.65 -22.97 7.90
CA PHE A 628 3.50 -21.64 7.28
C PHE A 628 3.84 -21.60 5.79
N SER A 629 4.48 -22.64 5.25
CA SER A 629 5.00 -22.70 3.89
C SER A 629 5.10 -24.13 3.34
N THR A 630 4.77 -24.27 2.05
CA THR A 630 4.94 -25.48 1.24
C THR A 630 6.34 -25.57 0.61
N LEU A 631 7.10 -24.48 0.63
CA LEU A 631 8.47 -24.43 0.11
C LEU A 631 9.45 -25.05 1.10
N ASP A 632 10.41 -25.83 0.60
CA ASP A 632 11.49 -26.40 1.41
C ASP A 632 12.45 -25.32 1.94
N LEU A 633 13.08 -25.61 3.08
CA LEU A 633 14.14 -24.78 3.65
C LEU A 633 15.51 -25.21 3.13
N GLU A 634 16.42 -24.26 2.99
CA GLU A 634 17.80 -24.53 2.63
C GLU A 634 18.56 -25.28 3.75
N TYR A 635 19.60 -26.01 3.37
CA TYR A 635 20.51 -26.61 4.33
C TYR A 635 21.41 -25.54 4.97
N PRO A 636 21.65 -25.61 6.29
CA PRO A 636 22.58 -24.72 6.97
C PRO A 636 23.99 -24.82 6.35
N PRO A 637 24.78 -23.74 6.34
CA PRO A 637 26.09 -23.72 5.68
C PRO A 637 27.02 -24.88 6.10
N GLU A 638 26.95 -25.29 7.37
CA GLU A 638 27.74 -26.38 7.96
C GLU A 638 27.43 -27.77 7.37
N PHE A 639 26.22 -27.95 6.84
CA PHE A 639 25.75 -29.21 6.27
C PHE A 639 25.65 -29.17 4.74
N ARG A 640 26.00 -28.04 4.12
CA ARG A 640 26.12 -28.01 2.66
C ARG A 640 27.35 -28.86 2.30
N PRO A 641 27.23 -29.84 1.38
CA PRO A 641 28.40 -30.56 0.90
C PRO A 641 29.43 -29.53 0.42
N PRO A 642 30.74 -29.79 0.61
CA PRO A 642 31.77 -28.90 0.08
C PRO A 642 31.45 -28.65 -1.38
N GLN A 643 31.21 -27.39 -1.75
CA GLN A 643 31.20 -27.03 -3.15
C GLN A 643 32.63 -27.28 -3.60
N PHE A 644 32.87 -28.43 -4.23
CA PHE A 644 34.08 -28.65 -4.99
C PHE A 644 34.10 -27.51 -5.99
N GLY A 645 34.93 -26.49 -5.72
CA GLY A 645 35.11 -25.41 -6.66
C GLY A 645 35.40 -26.07 -7.99
N GLU A 646 34.67 -25.69 -9.03
CA GLU A 646 35.15 -25.92 -10.38
C GLU A 646 36.56 -25.31 -10.40
N GLU A 647 37.57 -26.18 -10.35
CA GLU A 647 38.96 -25.76 -10.37
C GLU A 647 39.15 -24.98 -11.67
N THR A 648 39.21 -23.66 -11.54
CA THR A 648 39.68 -22.79 -12.61
C THR A 648 41.13 -23.18 -12.87
N SER A 649 41.30 -24.04 -13.87
CA SER A 649 42.58 -24.51 -14.38
C SER A 649 43.29 -23.38 -15.11
N GLU A 650 43.89 -22.46 -14.36
CA GLU A 650 45.04 -21.68 -14.83
C GLU A 650 46.30 -22.46 -14.38
N ASP A 651 47.10 -22.86 -15.37
CA ASP A 651 48.44 -23.48 -15.30
C ASP A 651 48.56 -24.98 -14.96
N SER A 652 48.30 -25.84 -15.96
CA SER A 652 49.25 -26.93 -16.28
C SER A 652 49.07 -27.43 -17.72
N GLU A 653 50.08 -27.18 -18.55
CA GLU A 653 50.32 -27.91 -19.79
C GLU A 653 50.72 -29.35 -19.43
N ASP A 654 49.76 -30.27 -19.41
CA ASP A 654 49.95 -31.62 -19.95
C ASP A 654 48.61 -32.35 -20.09
N LYS A 655 48.34 -32.75 -21.32
CA LYS A 655 47.06 -33.29 -21.78
C LYS A 655 46.80 -34.68 -21.19
N ILE A 656 45.69 -34.83 -20.49
CA ILE A 656 44.86 -36.05 -20.55
C ILE A 656 43.49 -35.61 -21.07
N PRO A 657 43.01 -36.16 -22.21
CA PRO A 657 41.72 -35.78 -22.75
C PRO A 657 40.61 -36.28 -21.83
N ILE A 658 39.88 -35.34 -21.22
CA ILE A 658 38.57 -35.63 -20.64
C ILE A 658 37.57 -35.45 -21.77
N GLU A 659 37.09 -36.58 -22.30
CA GLU A 659 35.92 -36.61 -23.17
C GLU A 659 34.74 -36.04 -22.38
N VAL A 660 34.24 -34.90 -22.84
CA VAL A 660 32.89 -34.43 -22.52
C VAL A 660 31.96 -35.49 -23.11
N ASN A 661 31.47 -36.41 -22.27
CA ASN A 661 30.38 -37.29 -22.67
C ASN A 661 29.17 -36.41 -22.93
N GLU A 662 28.95 -36.09 -24.21
CA GLU A 662 27.61 -35.82 -24.72
C GLU A 662 26.70 -36.90 -24.15
N ILE A 663 25.66 -36.50 -23.42
CA ILE A 663 24.70 -37.42 -22.85
C ILE A 663 24.04 -38.14 -24.03
N GLU A 664 24.47 -39.36 -24.32
CA GLU A 664 23.84 -40.20 -25.35
C GLU A 664 22.34 -40.29 -25.05
N PRO A 665 21.46 -40.06 -26.04
CA PRO A 665 20.04 -40.24 -25.87
C PRO A 665 19.79 -41.67 -25.36
N LEU A 666 19.14 -41.76 -24.20
CA LEU A 666 18.94 -43.05 -23.54
C LEU A 666 18.13 -43.98 -24.46
N ASP A 667 18.73 -45.13 -24.77
CA ASP A 667 18.13 -46.16 -25.61
C ASP A 667 16.83 -46.71 -24.96
N PRO A 668 15.64 -46.53 -25.58
CA PRO A 668 14.37 -47.03 -25.08
C PRO A 668 14.37 -48.55 -24.83
N GLU A 669 15.19 -49.31 -25.56
CA GLU A 669 15.33 -50.75 -25.37
C GLU A 669 16.00 -51.09 -24.04
N LYS A 670 16.99 -50.30 -23.60
CA LYS A 670 17.64 -50.47 -22.29
C LYS A 670 16.65 -50.21 -21.16
N VAL A 671 15.84 -49.15 -21.25
CA VAL A 671 14.79 -48.86 -20.26
C VAL A 671 13.76 -49.99 -20.22
N THR A 672 13.33 -50.47 -21.38
CA THR A 672 12.40 -51.60 -21.51
C THR A 672 12.95 -52.86 -20.85
N SER A 673 14.21 -53.20 -21.13
CA SER A 673 14.89 -54.38 -20.58
C SER A 673 15.00 -54.34 -19.05
N LEU A 674 15.22 -53.16 -18.47
CA LEU A 674 15.24 -53.00 -17.02
C LEU A 674 13.86 -53.28 -16.43
N PHE A 675 12.80 -52.68 -16.99
CA PHE A 675 11.43 -52.90 -16.52
C PHE A 675 11.03 -54.38 -16.60
N ASP A 676 11.40 -55.07 -17.68
CA ASP A 676 11.08 -56.49 -17.85
C ASP A 676 11.87 -57.36 -16.86
N LEU A 677 13.14 -57.06 -16.61
CA LEU A 677 13.94 -57.75 -15.60
C LEU A 677 13.36 -57.60 -14.18
N LEU A 678 12.84 -56.41 -13.85
CA LEU A 678 12.21 -56.18 -12.56
C LEU A 678 10.87 -56.92 -12.43
N LEU A 679 10.05 -56.89 -13.48
CA LEU A 679 8.75 -57.58 -13.51
C LEU A 679 8.90 -59.10 -13.42
N GLU A 680 9.95 -59.66 -14.03
CA GLU A 680 10.30 -61.08 -13.95
C GLU A 680 10.73 -61.47 -12.53
N LYS A 681 11.55 -60.66 -11.87
CA LYS A 681 12.13 -60.96 -10.55
C LYS A 681 11.22 -60.60 -9.37
N ILE A 682 10.15 -59.85 -9.57
CA ILE A 682 9.32 -59.31 -8.47
C ILE A 682 8.70 -60.39 -7.56
N ASP A 683 8.52 -61.62 -8.07
CA ASP A 683 8.00 -62.72 -7.26
C ASP A 683 9.04 -63.26 -6.28
N GLU A 684 10.33 -63.12 -6.59
CA GLU A 684 11.46 -63.64 -5.82
C GLU A 684 12.00 -62.64 -4.80
N LEU A 685 11.77 -61.34 -5.01
CA LEU A 685 12.29 -60.26 -4.17
C LEU A 685 11.40 -59.98 -2.94
N ASN A 686 12.03 -59.62 -1.82
CA ASN A 686 11.34 -59.06 -0.65
C ASN A 686 11.10 -57.54 -0.80
N GLY A 687 10.36 -56.92 0.11
CA GLY A 687 10.00 -55.50 0.00
C GLY A 687 11.21 -54.56 -0.10
N VAL A 688 12.24 -54.79 0.72
CA VAL A 688 13.48 -54.01 0.72
C VAL A 688 14.23 -54.15 -0.60
N GLU A 689 14.40 -55.37 -1.09
CA GLU A 689 15.08 -55.65 -2.37
C GLU A 689 14.34 -55.03 -3.55
N ILE A 690 13.00 -55.07 -3.54
CA ILE A 690 12.20 -54.35 -4.54
C ILE A 690 12.50 -52.86 -4.42
N GLY A 691 12.46 -52.29 -3.22
CA GLY A 691 12.79 -50.88 -2.96
C GLY A 691 14.16 -50.46 -3.50
N GLU A 692 15.19 -51.29 -3.35
CA GLU A 692 16.52 -51.05 -3.91
C GLU A 692 16.54 -51.07 -5.44
N GLN A 693 15.77 -51.97 -6.06
CA GLN A 693 15.62 -51.94 -7.52
C GLN A 693 14.88 -50.66 -7.96
N ILE A 694 13.80 -50.27 -7.26
CA ILE A 694 13.08 -49.01 -7.52
C ILE A 694 14.03 -47.81 -7.42
N GLU A 695 14.98 -47.80 -6.49
CA GLU A 695 15.96 -46.72 -6.36
C GLU A 695 16.86 -46.57 -7.59
N LYS A 696 17.31 -47.69 -8.17
CA LYS A 696 18.04 -47.70 -9.45
C LYS A 696 17.18 -47.17 -10.59
N PHE A 697 15.86 -47.46 -10.57
CA PHE A 697 14.93 -46.89 -11.54
C PHE A 697 14.69 -45.39 -11.33
N ILE A 698 14.58 -44.92 -10.09
CA ILE A 698 14.39 -43.50 -9.78
C ILE A 698 15.54 -42.67 -10.33
N GLU A 699 16.78 -43.15 -10.24
CA GLU A 699 17.93 -42.45 -10.83
C GLU A 699 17.84 -42.35 -12.37
N VAL A 700 17.38 -43.41 -13.03
CA VAL A 700 17.16 -43.43 -14.49
C VAL A 700 15.97 -42.57 -14.91
N ILE A 701 14.90 -42.55 -14.11
CA ILE A 701 13.63 -41.86 -14.42
C ILE A 701 13.66 -40.37 -14.04
N LEU A 702 14.37 -39.98 -12.97
CA LEU A 702 14.57 -38.57 -12.61
C LEU A 702 15.38 -37.81 -13.68
N LYS A 703 16.22 -38.52 -14.45
CA LYS A 703 16.84 -37.98 -15.65
C LYS A 703 15.86 -37.77 -16.82
N LEU A 704 14.67 -38.39 -16.78
CA LEU A 704 13.72 -38.46 -17.90
C LEU A 704 12.42 -37.66 -17.70
N GLN A 705 11.75 -37.69 -16.55
CA GLN A 705 10.50 -36.94 -16.29
C GLN A 705 10.03 -37.16 -14.84
N GLY A 706 9.74 -36.10 -14.08
CA GLY A 706 9.46 -36.16 -12.63
C GLY A 706 8.16 -36.89 -12.24
N TYR A 707 8.21 -38.20 -12.03
CA TYR A 707 7.08 -39.02 -11.54
C TYR A 707 7.14 -39.23 -10.01
N SER A 708 6.30 -38.49 -9.27
CA SER A 708 6.19 -38.54 -7.80
C SER A 708 5.62 -39.87 -7.24
N GLN A 709 4.92 -40.66 -8.07
CA GLN A 709 4.30 -41.91 -7.63
C GLN A 709 5.30 -43.05 -7.36
N ILE A 710 6.48 -43.01 -8.00
CA ILE A 710 7.54 -44.02 -7.83
C ILE A 710 8.21 -43.89 -6.45
N ILE A 711 8.44 -42.65 -6.02
CA ILE A 711 8.99 -42.32 -4.70
C ILE A 711 8.04 -42.80 -3.58
N ASN A 712 6.72 -42.71 -3.79
CA ASN A 712 5.74 -43.23 -2.85
C ASN A 712 5.83 -44.74 -2.64
N TRP A 713 6.12 -45.51 -3.70
CA TRP A 713 6.32 -46.96 -3.59
C TRP A 713 7.63 -47.31 -2.88
N LYS A 714 8.73 -46.60 -3.18
CA LYS A 714 9.99 -46.73 -2.43
C LYS A 714 9.75 -46.58 -0.92
N ASN A 715 9.09 -45.50 -0.52
CA ASN A 715 8.84 -45.21 0.89
C ASN A 715 7.94 -46.27 1.56
N LYS A 716 6.96 -46.82 0.83
CA LYS A 716 6.09 -47.89 1.36
C LYS A 716 6.79 -49.23 1.50
N LEU A 717 7.76 -49.52 0.64
CA LEU A 717 8.47 -50.81 0.61
C LEU A 717 9.69 -50.84 1.54
N ARG A 718 10.21 -49.67 1.92
CA ARG A 718 11.40 -49.51 2.76
C ARG A 718 11.33 -50.24 4.11
N ASP A 719 10.13 -50.38 4.69
CA ASP A 719 9.95 -50.94 6.03
C ASP A 719 9.40 -52.38 6.00
N ILE A 720 9.36 -53.03 4.82
CA ILE A 720 8.81 -54.39 4.65
C ILE A 720 9.93 -55.40 4.40
N ASP A 721 10.45 -55.96 5.50
CA ASP A 721 11.50 -57.00 5.48
C ASP A 721 10.97 -58.39 5.10
N SER A 722 9.66 -58.58 5.00
CA SER A 722 9.04 -59.85 4.61
C SER A 722 8.71 -59.91 3.11
N HIS A 723 8.47 -61.12 2.59
CA HIS A 723 7.93 -61.27 1.25
C HIS A 723 6.55 -60.62 1.14
N LEU A 724 6.34 -59.83 0.09
CA LEU A 724 5.08 -59.13 -0.15
C LEU A 724 3.93 -60.13 -0.38
N GLU A 725 2.75 -59.82 0.16
CA GLU A 725 1.53 -60.59 -0.14
C GLU A 725 1.18 -60.49 -1.62
N THR A 726 0.64 -61.59 -2.20
CA THR A 726 0.28 -61.67 -3.63
C THR A 726 -0.57 -60.48 -4.14
N PRO A 727 -1.58 -59.97 -3.40
CA PRO A 727 -2.36 -58.81 -3.84
C PRO A 727 -1.52 -57.53 -3.96
N LEU A 728 -0.52 -57.36 -3.08
CA LEU A 728 0.36 -56.20 -3.08
C LEU A 728 1.37 -56.29 -4.23
N LYS A 729 1.92 -57.48 -4.49
CA LYS A 729 2.80 -57.73 -5.66
C LYS A 729 2.08 -57.41 -6.98
N GLU A 730 0.83 -57.85 -7.12
CA GLU A 730 0.05 -57.59 -8.34
C GLU A 730 -0.22 -56.09 -8.52
N LYS A 731 -0.51 -55.37 -7.43
CA LYS A 731 -0.68 -53.92 -7.49
C LYS A 731 0.59 -53.19 -7.95
N ILE A 732 1.75 -53.61 -7.44
CA ILE A 732 3.05 -53.05 -7.86
C ILE A 732 3.27 -53.34 -9.35
N ARG A 733 2.99 -54.57 -9.83
CA ARG A 733 3.09 -54.91 -11.26
C ARG A 733 2.25 -53.98 -12.13
N GLN A 734 0.99 -53.75 -11.76
CA GLN A 734 0.10 -52.88 -12.53
C GLN A 734 0.61 -51.43 -12.58
N ASP A 735 1.03 -50.88 -11.44
CA ASP A 735 1.56 -49.52 -11.38
C ASP A 735 2.86 -49.39 -12.21
N PHE A 736 3.75 -50.40 -12.15
CA PHE A 736 4.98 -50.44 -12.96
C PHE A 736 4.71 -50.53 -14.47
N LEU A 737 3.69 -51.29 -14.88
CA LEU A 737 3.27 -51.37 -16.29
C LEU A 737 2.71 -50.02 -16.79
N VAL A 738 1.94 -49.32 -15.97
CA VAL A 738 1.46 -47.97 -16.29
C VAL A 738 2.64 -47.02 -16.49
N TRP A 739 3.66 -47.06 -15.62
CA TRP A 739 4.85 -46.22 -15.77
C TRP A 739 5.69 -46.60 -16.97
N LYS A 740 5.92 -47.90 -17.21
CA LYS A 740 6.62 -48.40 -18.40
C LYS A 740 5.97 -47.83 -19.67
N ASN A 741 4.64 -47.90 -19.75
CA ASN A 741 3.90 -47.39 -20.90
C ASN A 741 3.93 -45.86 -21.01
N GLY A 742 3.86 -45.13 -19.89
CA GLY A 742 3.94 -43.67 -19.86
C GLY A 742 5.30 -43.12 -20.27
N ILE A 743 6.39 -43.80 -19.88
CA ILE A 743 7.78 -43.42 -20.20
C ILE A 743 8.10 -43.75 -21.66
N ILE A 744 7.64 -44.90 -22.16
CA ILE A 744 7.92 -45.35 -23.54
C ILE A 744 7.05 -44.58 -24.56
N ASN A 745 5.82 -44.21 -24.21
CA ASN A 745 4.86 -43.57 -25.13
C ASN A 745 4.28 -42.25 -24.58
N PRO A 746 5.07 -41.17 -24.46
CA PRO A 746 4.65 -39.93 -23.79
C PRO A 746 3.54 -39.10 -24.52
N ILE A 747 3.02 -39.54 -25.68
CA ILE A 747 2.23 -38.67 -26.60
C ILE A 747 0.69 -38.82 -26.51
N MET A 748 0.11 -39.64 -25.64
CA MET A 748 -1.35 -39.94 -25.75
C MET A 748 -2.26 -39.68 -24.52
N THR A 749 -1.78 -39.09 -23.42
CA THR A 749 -2.56 -39.03 -22.16
C THR A 749 -3.30 -37.74 -21.83
N GLU A 750 -3.42 -36.77 -22.75
CA GLU A 750 -4.12 -35.49 -22.46
C GLU A 750 -5.63 -35.44 -22.80
N ASN A 751 -6.27 -36.50 -23.30
CA ASN A 751 -7.65 -36.38 -23.84
C ASN A 751 -8.75 -37.28 -23.22
N THR A 752 -8.58 -37.87 -22.03
CA THR A 752 -9.59 -38.80 -21.48
C THR A 752 -10.28 -38.41 -20.17
N SER A 753 -10.09 -37.21 -19.60
CA SER A 753 -10.76 -36.84 -18.34
C SER A 753 -12.03 -35.97 -18.45
N GLU A 754 -12.56 -35.70 -19.64
CA GLU A 754 -13.74 -34.82 -19.82
C GLU A 754 -15.01 -35.46 -20.44
N LYS A 755 -15.08 -36.79 -20.56
CA LYS A 755 -16.31 -37.45 -21.04
C LYS A 755 -16.71 -38.66 -20.20
N GLU A 756 -17.17 -38.40 -18.98
CA GLU A 756 -18.04 -39.35 -18.26
C GLU A 756 -18.81 -38.62 -17.15
N LYS A 757 -19.90 -37.95 -17.56
CA LYS A 757 -21.03 -37.53 -16.71
C LYS A 757 -22.10 -36.92 -17.62
N PHE A 758 -22.88 -37.75 -18.31
CA PHE A 758 -24.25 -37.47 -18.75
C PHE A 758 -24.77 -38.67 -19.56
N HIS A 759 -25.46 -39.59 -18.88
CA HIS A 759 -26.77 -40.12 -19.30
C HIS A 759 -27.21 -41.22 -18.33
N ASP A 760 -28.30 -40.97 -17.61
CA ASP A 760 -29.10 -41.99 -16.93
C ASP A 760 -30.59 -41.65 -17.16
N SER A 761 -31.43 -42.69 -17.29
CA SER A 761 -32.83 -42.78 -17.84
C SER A 761 -32.90 -43.11 -19.35
N THR A 762 -33.57 -44.17 -19.86
CA THR A 762 -34.60 -45.10 -19.33
C THR A 762 -34.81 -46.33 -20.26
N SER A 763 -35.05 -47.52 -19.66
CA SER A 763 -35.95 -48.64 -20.07
C SER A 763 -35.68 -49.49 -21.34
N PRO A 764 -36.18 -50.74 -21.43
CA PRO A 764 -37.17 -51.45 -20.60
C PRO A 764 -36.62 -52.42 -19.54
#